data_AF-A0A2S5Z9Z7-F1
#
_entry.id   AF-A0A2S5Z9Z7-F1
#
_cell.length_a   1.000
_cell.length_b   1.000
_cell.length_c   1.000
_cell.angle_alpha   90.00
_cell.angle_beta   90.00
_cell.angle_gamma   90.00
#
_symmetry.space_group_name_H-M   'P 1'
#
loop_
_entity.id
_entity.type
_entity.pdbx_description
1 polymer ?
#
loop_
_entity_poly.entity_id
_entity_poly.type
_entity_poly.pdbx_seq_one_letter_code
_entity_poly.pdbx_strand_id
1 'polypeptide(L)'
;MKNAVVTAYELDDSGERLEAPVGTTTTDSKGQYRIELNDNYEGGLVEIEITVSSETRMVCDASDCGTVPKGADVQLPEDFKLNAIGKASAPGSVVSVPVTAWSTMAAKRAKTLIAGGKSVSDAARQAKAEVSQVAGFDIENTVARDVNDLAGASAAEAQAAVMNAAVAELVFAGGSEGVSASLDSFSEALNDGSINSEDTFTATSLSSAVKTVVETTEGLDDEAQESLNNQTAQLDAAGDSLDTSYDEDLDLDEGATQADKIAAFQAFVTQFRSWAGSIDETAAALQDETSPVSVGLDADVETVRDIFAQAGVTGDLVSKVLDAFSQQLAGTEGRAALLNALESGEPFTAQQDWTDEEDPTASGTMDATLVFEDTESGLKATATGSVSQTGGETREFDLVIGTSLAQDDLELTYDAEKVLSLLAQNNVTVSGTIGDGTGFERAVLDLVANLELSETIAGEVTADAVLEKFSAIALNGSIALANPEAASFNGEISVKAVNMTGSSFSALDEPFSPESFALSGDFTATSGRTFNLSTSLNSSSAQRFNLFTYLDYNDTTAAFDFEVDRAEVAQFVEYDETAQDFWFDIYSYSSCYDFESGTDVFGERVAYSGWYNSELDTYGDNCNVLDDAENAALDQLILGKLETAVGATVAGQSQVEYVSVYGSSTSDLAEVNADIAFPDLETANNFVNLSFNIAAGVSLVDMPKATAVVTLTRSTLNGGSVLANVSWDGGSYSLKVSTDELNAENPAVSLAFWNPQGFRLEAVGSETASGVQSLTGNVFVNGEDIGDVELRNGIPVITYPNGEETVFETLF
;
A
#
# COMPACT_ATOMS: atom_id res chain seq x y z
N MET A 1 -17.59 16.05 17.84
CA MET A 1 -17.80 17.47 18.22
C MET A 1 -18.29 17.60 19.66
N LYS A 2 -17.62 18.39 20.50
CA LYS A 2 -17.94 18.67 21.92
C LYS A 2 -18.86 19.88 22.06
N ASN A 3 -19.85 19.84 22.94
CA ASN A 3 -20.77 20.95 23.24
C ASN A 3 -21.47 21.54 21.99
N ALA A 4 -21.79 20.71 21.01
CA ALA A 4 -22.60 21.09 19.85
C ALA A 4 -24.08 20.98 20.19
N VAL A 5 -24.92 21.80 19.56
CA VAL A 5 -26.38 21.75 19.75
C VAL A 5 -26.95 20.71 18.79
N VAL A 6 -27.69 19.74 19.34
CA VAL A 6 -28.33 18.67 18.58
C VAL A 6 -29.83 18.89 18.60
N THR A 7 -30.47 18.97 17.44
CA THR A 7 -31.91 19.17 17.31
C THR A 7 -32.51 18.09 16.42
N ALA A 8 -33.63 17.52 16.84
CA ALA A 8 -34.37 16.51 16.08
C ALA A 8 -35.66 17.11 15.50
N TYR A 9 -35.89 16.88 14.22
CA TYR A 9 -37.09 17.28 13.48
C TYR A 9 -37.72 16.05 12.84
N GLU A 10 -39.02 15.86 13.03
CA GLU A 10 -39.76 14.87 12.24
C GLU A 10 -39.95 15.41 10.81
N LEU A 11 -39.85 14.52 9.82
CA LEU A 11 -40.03 14.82 8.41
C LEU A 11 -41.48 14.51 7.98
N ASP A 12 -42.04 15.36 7.12
CA ASP A 12 -43.32 15.10 6.47
C ASP A 12 -43.17 14.18 5.24
N ASP A 13 -44.29 13.83 4.60
CA ASP A 13 -44.32 12.96 3.42
C ASP A 13 -43.55 13.53 2.21
N SER A 14 -43.22 14.83 2.21
CA SER A 14 -42.41 15.49 1.18
C SER A 14 -40.92 15.57 1.58
N GLY A 15 -40.53 15.01 2.72
CA GLY A 15 -39.16 15.08 3.24
C GLY A 15 -38.79 16.42 3.86
N GLU A 16 -39.76 17.30 4.11
CA GLU A 16 -39.55 18.60 4.72
C GLU A 16 -39.68 18.51 6.25
N ARG A 17 -38.92 19.34 6.97
CA ARG A 17 -38.98 19.37 8.43
C ARG A 17 -40.32 19.94 8.91
N LEU A 18 -40.94 19.28 9.87
CA LEU A 18 -42.06 19.86 10.61
C LEU A 18 -41.59 21.08 11.41
N GLU A 19 -42.45 22.10 11.54
CA GLU A 19 -42.10 23.39 12.15
C GLU A 19 -41.60 23.27 13.60
N ALA A 20 -42.10 22.29 14.36
CA ALA A 20 -41.75 22.08 15.76
C ALA A 20 -40.70 20.97 15.90
N PRO A 21 -39.56 21.22 16.57
CA PRO A 21 -38.61 20.16 16.87
C PRO A 21 -39.23 19.14 17.83
N VAL A 22 -38.92 17.86 17.58
CA VAL A 22 -39.32 16.74 18.43
C VAL A 22 -38.33 16.49 19.57
N GLY A 23 -37.20 17.23 19.61
CA GLY A 23 -36.30 17.28 20.75
C GLY A 23 -35.08 18.17 20.52
N THR A 24 -34.38 18.52 21.60
CA THR A 24 -33.10 19.24 21.54
C THR A 24 -32.22 18.84 22.71
N THR A 25 -30.91 18.72 22.48
CA THR A 25 -29.90 18.41 23.51
C THR A 25 -28.54 19.01 23.10
N THR A 26 -27.49 18.72 23.85
CA THR A 26 -26.11 19.06 23.51
C THR A 26 -25.21 17.84 23.57
N THR A 27 -24.20 17.77 22.71
CA THR A 27 -23.17 16.71 22.79
C THR A 27 -22.28 16.90 24.02
N ASP A 28 -21.82 15.80 24.59
CA ASP A 28 -20.90 15.78 25.73
C ASP A 28 -19.42 15.97 25.31
N SER A 29 -18.49 15.79 26.25
CA SER A 29 -17.05 15.94 26.00
C SER A 29 -16.46 14.87 25.07
N LYS A 30 -17.19 13.77 24.83
CA LYS A 30 -16.84 12.71 23.88
C LYS A 30 -17.63 12.84 22.57
N GLY A 31 -18.44 13.88 22.41
CA GLY A 31 -19.30 14.07 21.25
C GLY A 31 -20.55 13.18 21.23
N GLN A 32 -20.87 12.49 22.32
CA GLN A 32 -22.05 11.66 22.42
C GLN A 32 -23.27 12.51 22.82
N TYR A 33 -24.46 12.11 22.39
CA TYR A 33 -25.71 12.78 22.76
C TYR A 33 -26.81 11.76 23.07
N ARG A 34 -27.82 12.21 23.80
CA ARG A 34 -29.07 11.48 23.97
C ARG A 34 -30.24 12.47 23.91
N ILE A 35 -31.17 12.18 23.02
CA ILE A 35 -32.38 12.98 22.82
C ILE A 35 -33.60 12.14 23.17
N GLU A 36 -34.47 12.67 24.02
CA GLU A 36 -35.78 12.07 24.27
C GLU A 36 -36.78 12.79 23.36
N LEU A 37 -37.42 12.03 22.45
CA LEU A 37 -38.44 12.57 21.56
C LEU A 37 -39.70 12.91 22.35
N ASN A 38 -40.22 14.11 22.16
CA ASN A 38 -41.36 14.65 22.88
C ASN A 38 -42.71 14.21 22.28
N ASP A 39 -43.82 14.63 22.91
CA ASP A 39 -45.18 14.27 22.49
C ASP A 39 -45.58 14.77 21.08
N ASN A 40 -44.75 15.59 20.42
CA ASN A 40 -44.98 16.03 19.04
C ASN A 40 -44.50 14.99 18.01
N TYR A 41 -43.78 13.94 18.41
CA TYR A 41 -43.32 12.90 17.50
C TYR A 41 -44.45 11.93 17.15
N GLU A 42 -44.82 11.84 15.87
CA GLU A 42 -45.94 11.02 15.39
C GLU A 42 -45.52 9.65 14.82
N GLY A 43 -44.21 9.34 14.81
CA GLY A 43 -43.67 8.04 14.40
C GLY A 43 -43.02 8.01 13.01
N GLY A 44 -42.84 9.17 12.38
CA GLY A 44 -42.14 9.35 11.11
C GLY A 44 -40.62 9.27 11.22
N LEU A 45 -39.95 9.54 10.10
CA LEU A 45 -38.49 9.69 10.06
C LEU A 45 -38.07 10.99 10.74
N VAL A 46 -36.89 10.98 11.35
CA VAL A 46 -36.36 12.10 12.11
C VAL A 46 -35.04 12.55 11.49
N GLU A 47 -34.99 13.80 11.07
CA GLU A 47 -33.73 14.48 10.74
C GLU A 47 -33.09 15.01 12.01
N ILE A 48 -31.89 14.53 12.30
CA ILE A 48 -31.04 15.02 13.40
C ILE A 48 -30.07 16.03 12.80
N GLU A 49 -30.11 17.27 13.30
CA GLU A 49 -29.22 18.35 12.91
C GLU A 49 -28.28 18.69 14.06
N ILE A 50 -26.98 18.76 13.76
CA ILE A 50 -25.95 19.30 14.64
C ILE A 50 -25.55 20.67 14.15
N THR A 51 -25.65 21.66 15.04
CA THR A 51 -25.18 23.04 14.80
C THR A 51 -24.13 23.43 15.83
N VAL A 52 -23.27 24.37 15.45
CA VAL A 52 -22.20 24.86 16.30
C VAL A 52 -22.61 26.08 17.13
N SER A 53 -21.95 26.26 18.26
CA SER A 53 -21.98 27.49 19.06
C SER A 53 -20.55 27.95 19.36
N SER A 54 -20.40 29.10 20.03
CA SER A 54 -19.07 29.60 20.44
C SER A 54 -18.32 28.66 21.41
N GLU A 55 -19.03 27.75 22.09
CA GLU A 55 -18.47 26.74 23.00
C GLU A 55 -18.16 25.41 22.31
N THR A 56 -18.61 25.24 21.06
CA THR A 56 -18.41 23.99 20.31
C THR A 56 -16.95 23.85 19.90
N ARG A 57 -16.39 22.66 20.12
CA ARG A 57 -15.03 22.30 19.70
C ARG A 57 -15.05 20.97 18.97
N MET A 58 -14.24 20.83 17.94
CA MET A 58 -14.02 19.56 17.24
C MET A 58 -12.55 19.19 17.39
N VAL A 59 -12.24 17.90 17.47
CA VAL A 59 -10.85 17.45 17.38
C VAL A 59 -10.45 17.53 15.91
N CYS A 60 -9.24 18.03 15.63
CA CYS A 60 -8.73 18.04 14.27
C CYS A 60 -8.27 16.63 13.89
N ASP A 61 -9.01 15.97 13.01
CA ASP A 61 -8.71 14.61 12.55
C ASP A 61 -7.84 14.59 11.28
N ALA A 62 -7.77 15.73 10.58
CA ALA A 62 -6.86 15.97 9.45
C ALA A 62 -5.44 16.31 9.93
N SER A 63 -4.48 16.30 8.99
CA SER A 63 -3.09 16.66 9.19
C SER A 63 -2.95 18.06 9.78
N ASP A 64 -3.74 18.99 9.25
CA ASP A 64 -4.06 20.25 9.89
C ASP A 64 -5.52 20.67 9.62
N CYS A 65 -6.03 21.52 10.50
CA CYS A 65 -7.33 22.18 10.35
C CYS A 65 -7.09 23.69 10.23
N GLY A 66 -6.32 24.09 9.22
CA GLY A 66 -5.86 25.46 8.99
C GLY A 66 -4.56 25.77 9.75
N THR A 67 -4.66 26.32 10.96
CA THR A 67 -3.47 26.57 11.82
C THR A 67 -3.46 25.68 13.06
N VAL A 68 -4.45 24.80 13.18
CA VAL A 68 -4.62 23.89 14.31
C VAL A 68 -4.07 22.52 13.90
N PRO A 69 -3.09 21.96 14.62
CA PRO A 69 -2.51 20.65 14.28
C PRO A 69 -3.47 19.50 14.60
N LYS A 70 -3.24 18.34 13.96
CA LYS A 70 -3.92 17.06 14.26
C LYS A 70 -4.02 16.79 15.78
N GLY A 71 -5.16 16.27 16.21
CA GLY A 71 -5.48 15.93 17.61
C GLY A 71 -5.83 17.13 18.51
N ALA A 72 -5.66 18.37 18.07
CA ALA A 72 -6.00 19.56 18.84
C ALA A 72 -7.46 20.01 18.62
N ASP A 73 -8.02 20.76 19.59
CA ASP A 73 -9.38 21.29 19.49
C ASP A 73 -9.44 22.49 18.53
N VAL A 74 -10.20 22.36 17.44
CA VAL A 74 -10.51 23.43 16.48
C VAL A 74 -11.89 24.03 16.76
N GLN A 75 -12.01 25.34 16.54
CA GLN A 75 -13.29 26.04 16.54
C GLN A 75 -13.84 26.08 15.11
N LEU A 76 -15.11 25.70 14.97
CA LEU A 76 -15.80 25.67 13.68
C LEU A 76 -16.55 26.99 13.44
N PRO A 77 -16.74 27.40 12.18
CA PRO A 77 -17.53 28.57 11.82
C PRO A 77 -19.03 28.36 12.11
N GLU A 78 -19.75 29.45 12.41
CA GLU A 78 -21.15 29.40 12.90
C GLU A 78 -22.14 28.70 11.94
N ASP A 79 -21.80 28.64 10.65
CA ASP A 79 -22.62 28.01 9.60
C ASP A 79 -22.33 26.52 9.39
N PHE A 80 -21.36 25.94 10.10
CA PHE A 80 -21.04 24.51 10.04
C PHE A 80 -22.21 23.66 10.55
N LYS A 81 -22.63 22.67 9.76
CA LYS A 81 -23.75 21.78 10.07
C LYS A 81 -23.47 20.35 9.63
N LEU A 82 -24.00 19.41 10.41
CA LEU A 82 -24.09 18.00 10.03
C LEU A 82 -25.50 17.50 10.25
N ASN A 83 -25.91 16.55 9.41
CA ASN A 83 -27.26 16.02 9.38
C ASN A 83 -27.23 14.49 9.31
N ALA A 84 -28.29 13.86 9.83
CA ALA A 84 -28.54 12.43 9.66
C ALA A 84 -30.05 12.19 9.62
N ILE A 85 -30.49 11.14 8.92
CA ILE A 85 -31.88 10.68 8.95
C ILE A 85 -31.93 9.34 9.67
N GLY A 86 -32.68 9.28 10.77
CA GLY A 86 -32.93 8.07 11.53
C GLY A 86 -34.42 7.84 11.78
N LYS A 87 -34.77 6.67 12.32
CA LYS A 87 -36.14 6.37 12.76
C LYS A 87 -36.16 5.83 14.18
N ALA A 88 -37.12 6.25 14.99
CA ALA A 88 -37.37 5.58 16.26
C ALA A 88 -38.16 4.28 16.04
N SER A 89 -37.60 3.15 16.50
CA SER A 89 -38.16 1.83 16.23
C SER A 89 -39.47 1.55 17.00
N ALA A 90 -39.58 2.02 18.26
CA ALA A 90 -40.77 1.89 19.08
C ALA A 90 -40.76 2.85 20.29
N PRO A 91 -41.91 3.11 20.95
CA PRO A 91 -41.93 3.85 22.21
C PRO A 91 -40.98 3.22 23.25
N GLY A 92 -40.00 4.00 23.72
CA GLY A 92 -39.00 3.55 24.69
C GLY A 92 -37.79 2.81 24.10
N SER A 93 -37.69 2.62 22.79
CA SER A 93 -36.46 2.13 22.14
C SER A 93 -35.38 3.20 22.13
N VAL A 94 -34.12 2.80 22.23
CA VAL A 94 -32.95 3.65 21.96
C VAL A 94 -32.42 3.27 20.60
N VAL A 95 -32.22 4.27 19.74
CA VAL A 95 -31.63 4.10 18.41
C VAL A 95 -30.31 4.86 18.38
N SER A 96 -29.27 4.23 17.85
CA SER A 96 -27.99 4.87 17.60
C SER A 96 -28.05 5.55 16.24
N VAL A 97 -27.73 6.85 16.17
CA VAL A 97 -27.64 7.57 14.89
C VAL A 97 -26.34 8.36 14.87
N PRO A 98 -25.30 7.83 14.20
CA PRO A 98 -24.09 8.58 13.90
C PRO A 98 -24.43 9.83 13.08
N VAL A 99 -23.82 10.96 13.41
CA VAL A 99 -23.98 12.20 12.66
C VAL A 99 -22.59 12.63 12.17
N THR A 100 -22.32 12.36 10.91
CA THR A 100 -21.03 12.53 10.23
C THR A 100 -21.24 13.23 8.87
N ALA A 101 -20.15 13.51 8.16
CA ALA A 101 -20.25 14.00 6.79
C ALA A 101 -20.95 12.97 5.87
N TRP A 102 -20.71 11.68 6.09
CA TRP A 102 -21.36 10.59 5.37
C TRP A 102 -22.88 10.53 5.60
N SER A 103 -23.33 10.65 6.85
CA SER A 103 -24.77 10.70 7.13
C SER A 103 -25.42 11.97 6.56
N THR A 104 -24.65 13.05 6.44
CA THR A 104 -25.10 14.33 5.84
C THR A 104 -25.28 14.17 4.34
N MET A 105 -24.32 13.53 3.66
CA MET A 105 -24.44 13.14 2.25
C MET A 105 -25.67 12.26 2.01
N ALA A 106 -25.89 11.25 2.85
CA ALA A 106 -27.06 10.38 2.75
C ALA A 106 -28.38 11.14 2.95
N ALA A 107 -28.41 12.10 3.88
CA ALA A 107 -29.58 12.96 4.10
C ALA A 107 -29.87 13.87 2.88
N LYS A 108 -28.84 14.45 2.25
CA LYS A 108 -29.01 15.26 1.03
C LYS A 108 -29.47 14.40 -0.15
N ARG A 109 -28.84 13.24 -0.37
CA ARG A 109 -29.25 12.28 -1.41
C ARG A 109 -30.69 11.80 -1.22
N ALA A 110 -31.11 11.48 0.01
CA ALA A 110 -32.50 11.12 0.30
C ALA A 110 -33.48 12.23 -0.12
N LYS A 111 -33.17 13.51 0.17
CA LYS A 111 -34.01 14.64 -0.26
C LYS A 111 -34.11 14.75 -1.78
N THR A 112 -33.01 14.51 -2.50
CA THR A 112 -33.02 14.48 -3.97
C THR A 112 -33.89 13.35 -4.52
N LEU A 113 -33.81 12.15 -3.93
CA LEU A 113 -34.66 11.01 -4.31
C LEU A 113 -36.16 11.28 -4.04
N ILE A 114 -36.49 11.94 -2.92
CA ILE A 114 -37.86 12.35 -2.59
C ILE A 114 -38.37 13.37 -3.60
N ALA A 115 -37.56 14.36 -3.97
CA ALA A 115 -37.90 15.31 -5.03
C ALA A 115 -38.09 14.62 -6.40
N GLY A 116 -37.40 13.50 -6.63
CA GLY A 116 -37.58 12.59 -7.76
C GLY A 116 -38.85 11.74 -7.70
N GLY A 117 -39.61 11.78 -6.60
CA GLY A 117 -40.88 11.08 -6.43
C GLY A 117 -40.81 9.79 -5.61
N LYS A 118 -39.65 9.46 -5.02
CA LYS A 118 -39.52 8.30 -4.12
C LYS A 118 -40.15 8.60 -2.76
N SER A 119 -40.64 7.57 -2.06
CA SER A 119 -41.17 7.75 -0.70
C SER A 119 -40.02 8.11 0.27
N VAL A 120 -40.31 8.82 1.37
CA VAL A 120 -39.29 9.24 2.34
C VAL A 120 -38.53 8.05 2.92
N SER A 121 -39.21 6.93 3.20
CA SER A 121 -38.57 5.72 3.72
C SER A 121 -37.67 5.04 2.69
N ASP A 122 -38.15 4.86 1.45
CA ASP A 122 -37.37 4.19 0.40
C ASP A 122 -36.20 5.05 -0.07
N ALA A 123 -36.36 6.37 -0.05
CA ALA A 123 -35.30 7.33 -0.35
C ALA A 123 -34.19 7.29 0.71
N ALA A 124 -34.56 7.28 2.00
CA ALA A 124 -33.59 7.19 3.08
C ALA A 124 -32.82 5.87 3.04
N ARG A 125 -33.49 4.75 2.74
CA ARG A 125 -32.87 3.41 2.62
C ARG A 125 -31.88 3.34 1.45
N GLN A 126 -32.30 3.80 0.27
CA GLN A 126 -31.44 3.85 -0.91
C GLN A 126 -30.23 4.76 -0.67
N ALA A 127 -30.43 5.98 -0.18
CA ALA A 127 -29.34 6.92 0.05
C ALA A 127 -28.29 6.38 1.03
N LYS A 128 -28.72 5.66 2.07
CA LYS A 128 -27.79 5.02 3.03
C LYS A 128 -26.97 3.91 2.37
N ALA A 129 -27.60 3.07 1.56
CA ALA A 129 -26.91 1.98 0.85
C ALA A 129 -25.93 2.52 -0.20
N GLU A 130 -26.31 3.55 -0.95
CA GLU A 130 -25.44 4.23 -1.93
C GLU A 130 -24.24 4.89 -1.23
N VAL A 131 -24.46 5.64 -0.14
CA VAL A 131 -23.34 6.29 0.58
C VAL A 131 -22.46 5.26 1.30
N SER A 132 -23.02 4.15 1.81
CA SER A 132 -22.22 3.07 2.42
C SER A 132 -21.30 2.39 1.41
N GLN A 133 -21.64 2.36 0.11
CA GLN A 133 -20.74 1.89 -0.95
C GLN A 133 -19.52 2.80 -1.10
N VAL A 134 -19.73 4.11 -1.10
CA VAL A 134 -18.65 5.10 -1.19
C VAL A 134 -17.78 5.08 0.07
N ALA A 135 -18.41 4.97 1.24
CA ALA A 135 -17.75 5.01 2.53
C ALA A 135 -17.01 3.69 2.86
N GLY A 136 -17.45 2.56 2.32
CA GLY A 136 -16.89 1.23 2.61
C GLY A 136 -17.31 0.62 3.93
N PHE A 137 -18.20 1.28 4.68
CA PHE A 137 -18.74 0.81 5.96
C PHE A 137 -20.21 1.20 6.11
N ASP A 138 -20.92 0.56 7.05
CA ASP A 138 -22.32 0.88 7.36
C ASP A 138 -22.41 2.22 8.09
N ILE A 139 -22.83 3.26 7.37
CA ILE A 139 -22.90 4.63 7.90
C ILE A 139 -24.01 4.83 8.95
N GLU A 140 -24.97 3.91 9.04
CA GLU A 140 -26.10 4.01 9.96
C GLU A 140 -25.76 3.37 11.30
N ASN A 141 -25.13 2.20 11.29
CA ASN A 141 -24.90 1.43 12.51
C ASN A 141 -23.48 1.55 13.08
N THR A 142 -22.51 2.02 12.29
CA THR A 142 -21.12 2.15 12.76
C THR A 142 -20.95 3.41 13.61
N VAL A 143 -20.51 3.21 14.85
CA VAL A 143 -20.29 4.32 15.78
C VAL A 143 -19.07 5.12 15.34
N ALA A 144 -19.21 6.44 15.23
CA ALA A 144 -18.09 7.33 14.95
C ALA A 144 -17.08 7.33 16.12
N ARG A 145 -15.80 7.12 15.80
CA ARG A 145 -14.66 7.18 16.73
C ARG A 145 -13.69 8.29 16.33
N ASP A 146 -12.90 8.72 17.30
CA ASP A 146 -11.79 9.65 17.09
C ASP A 146 -10.62 8.87 16.50
N VAL A 147 -10.09 9.28 15.34
CA VAL A 147 -8.98 8.60 14.68
C VAL A 147 -7.71 8.64 15.53
N ASN A 148 -7.61 9.60 16.46
CA ASN A 148 -6.48 9.75 17.38
C ASN A 148 -6.62 8.88 18.65
N ASP A 149 -7.75 8.17 18.84
CA ASP A 149 -7.98 7.25 19.96
C ASP A 149 -8.85 6.05 19.53
N LEU A 150 -8.19 5.04 18.97
CA LEU A 150 -8.82 3.80 18.51
C LEU A 150 -8.88 2.70 19.60
N ALA A 151 -8.56 3.02 20.86
CA ALA A 151 -8.52 2.02 21.92
C ALA A 151 -9.90 1.36 22.14
N GLY A 152 -9.98 0.07 21.81
CA GLY A 152 -11.21 -0.73 21.95
C GLY A 152 -12.27 -0.44 20.87
N ALA A 153 -11.89 0.21 19.77
CA ALA A 153 -12.70 0.23 18.55
C ALA A 153 -12.69 -1.16 17.90
N SER A 154 -13.81 -1.53 17.27
CA SER A 154 -13.85 -2.63 16.29
C SER A 154 -13.22 -2.19 14.97
N ALA A 155 -12.85 -3.15 14.11
CA ALA A 155 -12.29 -2.86 12.79
C ALA A 155 -13.18 -1.92 11.95
N ALA A 156 -14.51 -2.12 11.96
CA ALA A 156 -15.46 -1.24 11.28
C ALA A 156 -15.49 0.18 11.88
N GLU A 157 -15.40 0.31 13.21
CA GLU A 157 -15.32 1.62 13.86
C GLU A 157 -13.98 2.34 13.56
N ALA A 158 -12.88 1.59 13.47
CA ALA A 158 -11.56 2.12 13.09
C ALA A 158 -11.54 2.56 11.62
N GLN A 159 -12.09 1.75 10.72
CA GLN A 159 -12.30 2.10 9.31
C GLN A 159 -13.13 3.38 9.20
N ALA A 160 -14.27 3.46 9.90
CA ALA A 160 -15.11 4.66 9.89
C ALA A 160 -14.39 5.89 10.44
N ALA A 161 -13.52 5.76 11.45
CA ALA A 161 -12.71 6.86 11.96
C ALA A 161 -11.73 7.39 10.90
N VAL A 162 -11.01 6.49 10.23
CA VAL A 162 -10.11 6.86 9.12
C VAL A 162 -10.87 7.51 7.97
N MET A 163 -12.01 6.95 7.57
CA MET A 163 -12.83 7.52 6.49
C MET A 163 -13.41 8.90 6.87
N ASN A 164 -13.77 9.13 8.14
CA ASN A 164 -14.20 10.46 8.60
C ASN A 164 -13.03 11.46 8.59
N ALA A 165 -11.83 11.04 8.99
CA ALA A 165 -10.62 11.85 8.95
C ALA A 165 -10.19 12.17 7.51
N ALA A 166 -10.35 11.25 6.56
CA ALA A 166 -10.10 11.50 5.14
C ALA A 166 -11.03 12.58 4.58
N VAL A 167 -12.30 12.60 4.99
CA VAL A 167 -13.19 13.72 4.66
C VAL A 167 -12.71 15.03 5.30
N ALA A 168 -12.18 15.00 6.52
CA ALA A 168 -11.60 16.18 7.13
C ALA A 168 -10.41 16.72 6.33
N GLU A 169 -9.50 15.86 5.84
CA GLU A 169 -8.39 16.26 4.95
C GLU A 169 -8.90 17.03 3.73
N LEU A 170 -9.91 16.49 3.05
CA LEU A 170 -10.51 17.13 1.87
C LEU A 170 -11.16 18.46 2.19
N VAL A 171 -11.94 18.51 3.28
CA VAL A 171 -12.75 19.68 3.63
C VAL A 171 -11.87 20.82 4.19
N PHE A 172 -10.77 20.51 4.86
CA PHE A 172 -9.84 21.49 5.43
C PHE A 172 -8.66 21.86 4.53
N ALA A 173 -8.46 21.22 3.36
CA ALA A 173 -7.35 21.51 2.44
C ALA A 173 -7.22 23.01 2.05
N GLY A 174 -8.34 23.76 2.02
CA GLY A 174 -8.36 25.21 1.76
C GLY A 174 -8.25 26.11 3.01
N GLY A 175 -8.02 25.53 4.19
CA GLY A 175 -8.04 26.20 5.50
C GLY A 175 -9.43 26.33 6.13
N SER A 176 -9.47 26.85 7.37
CA SER A 176 -10.67 26.85 8.22
C SER A 176 -11.78 27.85 7.81
N GLU A 177 -11.48 28.84 6.97
CA GLU A 177 -12.47 29.87 6.56
C GLU A 177 -13.49 29.36 5.54
N GLY A 178 -13.18 28.28 4.80
CA GLY A 178 -14.04 27.68 3.77
C GLY A 178 -14.69 26.35 4.15
N VAL A 179 -14.41 25.83 5.34
CA VAL A 179 -14.77 24.45 5.76
C VAL A 179 -16.26 24.12 5.59
N SER A 180 -17.17 25.06 5.91
CA SER A 180 -18.62 24.82 5.76
C SER A 180 -19.03 24.65 4.30
N ALA A 181 -18.48 25.45 3.40
CA ALA A 181 -18.76 25.36 1.96
C ALA A 181 -18.16 24.08 1.37
N SER A 182 -16.93 23.72 1.76
CA SER A 182 -16.29 22.47 1.33
C SER A 182 -17.05 21.24 1.82
N LEU A 183 -17.57 21.26 3.06
CA LEU A 183 -18.41 20.18 3.59
C LEU A 183 -19.76 20.09 2.86
N ASP A 184 -20.33 21.23 2.50
CA ASP A 184 -21.56 21.27 1.71
C ASP A 184 -21.35 20.67 0.33
N SER A 185 -20.27 21.04 -0.37
CA SER A 185 -19.86 20.43 -1.64
C SER A 185 -19.60 18.93 -1.48
N PHE A 186 -18.90 18.52 -0.41
CA PHE A 186 -18.67 17.11 -0.13
C PHE A 186 -19.99 16.33 0.03
N SER A 187 -20.92 16.89 0.79
CA SER A 187 -22.21 16.23 1.03
C SER A 187 -23.12 16.24 -0.21
N GLU A 188 -22.81 17.02 -1.24
CA GLU A 188 -23.62 17.18 -2.45
C GLU A 188 -23.18 16.35 -3.65
N ALA A 189 -21.96 15.81 -3.70
CA ALA A 189 -21.51 15.13 -4.92
C ALA A 189 -22.38 13.93 -5.29
N LEU A 190 -22.77 13.10 -4.32
CA LEU A 190 -23.63 11.95 -4.61
C LEU A 190 -25.09 12.34 -4.87
N ASN A 191 -25.45 13.62 -4.99
CA ASN A 191 -26.84 14.02 -5.21
C ASN A 191 -27.44 13.40 -6.48
N ASP A 192 -26.65 13.26 -7.55
CA ASP A 192 -27.12 12.66 -8.80
C ASP A 192 -27.03 11.13 -8.80
N GLY A 193 -26.37 10.52 -7.82
CA GLY A 193 -26.16 9.08 -7.68
C GLY A 193 -24.78 8.58 -8.13
N SER A 194 -23.94 9.50 -8.61
CA SER A 194 -22.55 9.27 -8.98
C SER A 194 -21.65 10.29 -8.28
N ILE A 195 -20.38 9.95 -8.08
CA ILE A 195 -19.33 10.95 -7.85
C ILE A 195 -18.55 11.02 -9.14
N ASN A 196 -18.43 12.19 -9.76
CA ASN A 196 -17.83 12.33 -11.08
C ASN A 196 -16.95 13.58 -11.19
N SER A 197 -16.32 13.78 -12.35
CA SER A 197 -15.40 14.90 -12.59
C SER A 197 -16.05 16.29 -12.54
N GLU A 198 -17.39 16.40 -12.55
CA GLU A 198 -18.09 17.68 -12.37
C GLU A 198 -18.21 18.08 -10.89
N ASP A 199 -18.00 17.13 -9.97
CA ASP A 199 -18.03 17.35 -8.54
C ASP A 199 -16.77 18.06 -8.03
N THR A 200 -16.90 18.72 -6.87
CA THR A 200 -15.75 19.41 -6.24
C THR A 200 -14.73 18.41 -5.68
N PHE A 201 -15.13 17.16 -5.45
CA PHE A 201 -14.25 16.08 -5.04
C PHE A 201 -14.54 14.84 -5.90
N THR A 202 -13.51 14.03 -6.12
CA THR A 202 -13.57 12.80 -6.92
C THR A 202 -13.20 11.58 -6.08
N ALA A 203 -13.49 10.37 -6.57
CA ALA A 203 -13.05 9.15 -5.90
C ALA A 203 -11.51 9.07 -5.80
N THR A 204 -10.77 9.55 -6.82
CA THR A 204 -9.31 9.77 -6.75
C THR A 204 -8.89 10.61 -5.55
N SER A 205 -9.51 11.80 -5.36
CA SER A 205 -9.15 12.66 -4.22
C SER A 205 -9.44 12.01 -2.87
N LEU A 206 -10.54 11.25 -2.76
CA LEU A 206 -10.89 10.53 -1.54
C LEU A 206 -9.91 9.39 -1.27
N SER A 207 -9.51 8.64 -2.30
CA SER A 207 -8.50 7.58 -2.19
C SER A 207 -7.18 8.13 -1.63
N SER A 208 -6.68 9.22 -2.20
CA SER A 208 -5.46 9.88 -1.73
C SER A 208 -5.58 10.34 -0.27
N ALA A 209 -6.71 10.96 0.11
CA ALA A 209 -6.94 11.36 1.48
C ALA A 209 -6.98 10.18 2.46
N VAL A 210 -7.57 9.05 2.06
CA VAL A 210 -7.57 7.82 2.88
C VAL A 210 -6.15 7.31 3.08
N LYS A 211 -5.34 7.22 2.01
CA LYS A 211 -3.92 6.80 2.08
C LYS A 211 -3.13 7.66 3.07
N THR A 212 -3.23 8.99 2.97
CA THR A 212 -2.58 9.93 3.89
C THR A 212 -2.99 9.70 5.36
N VAL A 213 -4.28 9.47 5.61
CA VAL A 213 -4.75 9.23 6.98
C VAL A 213 -4.26 7.88 7.51
N VAL A 214 -4.28 6.82 6.69
CA VAL A 214 -3.77 5.49 7.08
C VAL A 214 -2.32 5.58 7.49
N GLU A 215 -1.47 6.25 6.71
CA GLU A 215 -0.05 6.42 6.99
C GLU A 215 0.24 7.14 8.31
N THR A 216 -0.66 8.02 8.74
CA THR A 216 -0.51 8.84 9.95
C THR A 216 -1.35 8.34 11.13
N THR A 217 -1.96 7.15 11.02
CA THR A 217 -2.83 6.58 12.06
C THR A 217 -2.19 5.35 12.69
N GLU A 218 -1.87 5.46 13.97
CA GLU A 218 -1.37 4.32 14.76
C GLU A 218 -2.52 3.46 15.30
N GLY A 219 -2.26 2.16 15.52
CA GLY A 219 -3.18 1.26 16.22
C GLY A 219 -4.30 0.66 15.35
N LEU A 220 -4.19 0.74 14.02
CA LEU A 220 -5.05 -0.02 13.11
C LEU A 220 -4.67 -1.51 13.17
N ASP A 221 -5.64 -2.37 13.43
CA ASP A 221 -5.47 -3.82 13.31
C ASP A 221 -5.50 -4.29 11.86
N ASP A 222 -5.11 -5.55 11.62
CA ASP A 222 -5.00 -6.13 10.28
C ASP A 222 -6.35 -6.13 9.53
N GLU A 223 -7.48 -6.27 10.25
CA GLU A 223 -8.81 -6.30 9.65
C GLU A 223 -9.27 -4.89 9.21
N ALA A 224 -8.98 -3.86 10.00
CA ALA A 224 -9.21 -2.47 9.61
C ALA A 224 -8.33 -2.08 8.43
N GLN A 225 -7.04 -2.45 8.44
CA GLN A 225 -6.13 -2.20 7.32
C GLN A 225 -6.58 -2.90 6.04
N GLU A 226 -6.99 -4.17 6.10
CA GLU A 226 -7.54 -4.90 4.95
C GLU A 226 -8.78 -4.19 4.39
N SER A 227 -9.68 -3.73 5.26
CA SER A 227 -10.92 -3.05 4.86
C SER A 227 -10.66 -1.69 4.20
N LEU A 228 -9.69 -0.93 4.73
CA LEU A 228 -9.23 0.34 4.18
C LEU A 228 -8.52 0.15 2.84
N ASN A 229 -7.58 -0.81 2.74
CA ASN A 229 -6.90 -1.15 1.50
C ASN A 229 -7.89 -1.55 0.40
N ASN A 230 -8.89 -2.35 0.74
CA ASN A 230 -9.95 -2.73 -0.19
C ASN A 230 -10.79 -1.52 -0.63
N GLN A 231 -11.18 -0.63 0.29
CA GLN A 231 -11.96 0.56 -0.08
C GLN A 231 -11.15 1.50 -0.97
N THR A 232 -9.88 1.74 -0.63
CA THR A 232 -8.95 2.53 -1.45
C THR A 232 -8.78 1.94 -2.84
N ALA A 233 -8.68 0.61 -2.96
CA ALA A 233 -8.62 -0.06 -4.26
C ALA A 233 -9.89 0.13 -5.08
N GLN A 234 -11.08 0.13 -4.46
CA GLN A 234 -12.35 0.44 -5.14
C GLN A 234 -12.41 1.90 -5.63
N LEU A 235 -11.92 2.84 -4.82
CA LEU A 235 -11.86 4.25 -5.20
C LEU A 235 -10.86 4.49 -6.34
N ASP A 236 -9.68 3.86 -6.27
CA ASP A 236 -8.68 3.95 -7.34
C ASP A 236 -9.20 3.35 -8.66
N ALA A 237 -9.96 2.25 -8.60
CA ALA A 237 -10.56 1.61 -9.77
C ALA A 237 -11.64 2.47 -10.45
N ALA A 238 -12.35 3.25 -9.65
CA ALA A 238 -13.35 4.18 -10.14
C ALA A 238 -12.70 5.41 -10.82
N GLY A 239 -11.44 5.71 -10.48
CA GLY A 239 -10.76 6.92 -10.93
C GLY A 239 -11.55 8.17 -10.54
N ASP A 240 -11.85 9.03 -11.52
CA ASP A 240 -12.64 10.23 -11.26
C ASP A 240 -14.15 10.01 -11.23
N SER A 241 -14.65 8.80 -11.54
CA SER A 241 -16.07 8.50 -11.64
C SER A 241 -16.47 7.23 -10.89
N LEU A 242 -17.17 7.38 -9.77
CA LEU A 242 -17.74 6.28 -8.99
C LEU A 242 -19.26 6.29 -9.10
N ASP A 243 -19.81 5.29 -9.79
CA ASP A 243 -21.25 5.04 -9.85
C ASP A 243 -21.68 4.15 -8.69
N THR A 244 -22.75 4.54 -7.99
CA THR A 244 -23.37 3.71 -6.96
C THR A 244 -24.56 2.95 -7.53
N SER A 245 -24.87 1.79 -6.95
CA SER A 245 -25.98 0.94 -7.41
C SER A 245 -26.94 0.62 -6.26
N TYR A 246 -28.21 0.40 -6.57
CA TYR A 246 -29.22 -0.03 -5.62
C TYR A 246 -30.11 -1.09 -6.25
N ASP A 247 -30.15 -2.28 -5.69
CA ASP A 247 -30.98 -3.37 -6.21
C ASP A 247 -32.41 -3.22 -5.65
N GLU A 248 -33.33 -2.78 -6.51
CA GLU A 248 -34.75 -2.63 -6.16
C GLU A 248 -35.43 -3.98 -5.89
N ASP A 249 -34.91 -5.10 -6.42
CA ASP A 249 -35.49 -6.43 -6.18
C ASP A 249 -35.18 -6.94 -4.76
N LEU A 250 -34.17 -6.35 -4.10
CA LEU A 250 -33.80 -6.65 -2.71
C LEU A 250 -34.39 -5.63 -1.71
N ASP A 251 -35.24 -4.72 -2.17
CA ASP A 251 -35.77 -3.66 -1.33
C ASP A 251 -36.78 -4.18 -0.30
N LEU A 252 -36.47 -4.00 0.99
CA LEU A 252 -37.31 -4.43 2.10
C LEU A 252 -37.82 -3.25 2.92
N ASP A 253 -39.14 -3.09 2.98
CA ASP A 253 -39.77 -2.09 3.82
C ASP A 253 -39.65 -2.42 5.32
N GLU A 254 -39.83 -1.42 6.18
CA GLU A 254 -39.75 -1.61 7.65
C GLU A 254 -40.89 -2.48 8.22
N GLY A 255 -41.90 -2.81 7.41
CA GLY A 255 -43.00 -3.71 7.75
C GLY A 255 -42.79 -5.16 7.28
N ALA A 256 -41.65 -5.44 6.64
CA ALA A 256 -41.38 -6.72 5.99
C ALA A 256 -41.54 -7.89 6.97
N THR A 257 -42.38 -8.84 6.59
CA THR A 257 -42.59 -10.06 7.37
C THR A 257 -41.38 -10.98 7.25
N GLN A 258 -41.27 -11.98 8.14
CA GLN A 258 -40.23 -13.02 8.03
C GLN A 258 -40.25 -13.68 6.64
N ALA A 259 -41.43 -13.88 6.06
CA ALA A 259 -41.57 -14.47 4.73
C ALA A 259 -41.02 -13.55 3.63
N ASP A 260 -41.19 -12.23 3.75
CA ASP A 260 -40.66 -11.25 2.80
C ASP A 260 -39.13 -11.20 2.88
N LYS A 261 -38.57 -11.19 4.11
CA LYS A 261 -37.12 -11.27 4.34
C LYS A 261 -36.51 -12.54 3.73
N ILE A 262 -37.14 -13.70 3.95
CA ILE A 262 -36.71 -14.97 3.36
C ILE A 262 -36.76 -14.91 1.83
N ALA A 263 -37.81 -14.35 1.25
CA ALA A 263 -37.95 -14.25 -0.22
C ALA A 263 -36.89 -13.33 -0.84
N ALA A 264 -36.61 -12.18 -0.23
CA ALA A 264 -35.55 -11.29 -0.67
C ALA A 264 -34.16 -11.94 -0.51
N PHE A 265 -33.92 -12.65 0.60
CA PHE A 265 -32.67 -13.38 0.79
C PHE A 265 -32.48 -14.51 -0.23
N GLN A 266 -33.56 -15.22 -0.60
CA GLN A 266 -33.55 -16.20 -1.69
C GLN A 266 -33.20 -15.58 -3.04
N ALA A 267 -33.67 -14.37 -3.33
CA ALA A 267 -33.29 -13.61 -4.52
C ALA A 267 -31.79 -13.26 -4.47
N PHE A 268 -31.31 -12.73 -3.35
CA PHE A 268 -29.90 -12.45 -3.09
C PHE A 268 -28.99 -13.68 -3.32
N VAL A 269 -29.34 -14.85 -2.77
CA VAL A 269 -28.61 -16.10 -2.99
C VAL A 269 -28.70 -16.57 -4.43
N THR A 270 -29.82 -16.34 -5.12
CA THR A 270 -29.94 -16.69 -6.55
C THR A 270 -29.01 -15.84 -7.41
N GLN A 271 -28.90 -14.54 -7.13
CA GLN A 271 -27.97 -13.65 -7.81
C GLN A 271 -26.51 -14.06 -7.54
N PHE A 272 -26.18 -14.43 -6.30
CA PHE A 272 -24.89 -15.00 -5.95
C PHE A 272 -24.53 -16.22 -6.81
N ARG A 273 -25.46 -17.19 -6.94
CA ARG A 273 -25.21 -18.39 -7.77
C ARG A 273 -24.98 -18.04 -9.23
N SER A 274 -25.68 -17.03 -9.76
CA SER A 274 -25.47 -16.54 -11.13
C SER A 274 -24.07 -15.96 -11.29
N TRP A 275 -23.63 -15.13 -10.32
CA TRP A 275 -22.29 -14.57 -10.31
C TRP A 275 -21.21 -15.65 -10.16
N ALA A 276 -21.34 -16.57 -9.20
CA ALA A 276 -20.42 -17.70 -9.02
C ALA A 276 -20.33 -18.58 -10.29
N GLY A 277 -21.47 -18.85 -10.94
CA GLY A 277 -21.50 -19.55 -12.22
C GLY A 277 -20.76 -18.81 -13.34
N SER A 278 -20.86 -17.48 -13.38
CA SER A 278 -20.11 -16.65 -14.34
C SER A 278 -18.59 -16.70 -14.11
N ILE A 279 -18.15 -16.85 -12.85
CA ILE A 279 -16.73 -17.06 -12.52
C ILE A 279 -16.26 -18.41 -13.07
N ASP A 280 -17.02 -19.49 -12.87
CA ASP A 280 -16.67 -20.83 -13.39
C ASP A 280 -16.57 -20.83 -14.92
N GLU A 281 -17.53 -20.18 -15.61
CA GLU A 281 -17.49 -20.03 -17.06
C GLU A 281 -16.27 -19.22 -17.52
N THR A 282 -15.94 -18.14 -16.80
CA THR A 282 -14.77 -17.31 -17.08
C THR A 282 -13.47 -18.07 -16.84
N ALA A 283 -13.37 -18.84 -15.75
CA ALA A 283 -12.22 -19.68 -15.45
C ALA A 283 -12.01 -20.75 -16.52
N ALA A 284 -13.09 -21.37 -17.00
CA ALA A 284 -13.03 -22.28 -18.13
C ALA A 284 -12.58 -21.58 -19.43
N ALA A 285 -13.03 -20.34 -19.67
CA ALA A 285 -12.59 -19.54 -20.82
C ALA A 285 -11.11 -19.16 -20.72
N LEU A 286 -10.61 -18.81 -19.53
CA LEU A 286 -9.19 -18.49 -19.31
C LEU A 286 -8.27 -19.70 -19.57
N GLN A 287 -8.76 -20.93 -19.41
CA GLN A 287 -8.02 -22.15 -19.77
C GLN A 287 -8.02 -22.45 -21.27
N ASP A 288 -8.91 -21.83 -22.05
CA ASP A 288 -8.95 -21.92 -23.52
C ASP A 288 -8.28 -20.69 -24.12
N GLU A 289 -7.01 -20.83 -24.53
CA GLU A 289 -6.21 -19.77 -25.17
C GLU A 289 -6.88 -19.13 -26.40
N THR A 290 -7.88 -19.78 -27.00
CA THR A 290 -8.61 -19.26 -28.17
C THR A 290 -9.88 -18.50 -27.81
N SER A 291 -10.26 -18.46 -26.53
CA SER A 291 -11.45 -17.75 -26.08
C SER A 291 -11.28 -16.23 -26.27
N PRO A 292 -12.37 -15.47 -26.51
CA PRO A 292 -12.29 -14.02 -26.59
C PRO A 292 -11.78 -13.37 -25.30
N VAL A 293 -12.00 -14.01 -24.14
CA VAL A 293 -11.55 -13.53 -22.82
C VAL A 293 -10.04 -13.67 -22.68
N SER A 294 -9.48 -14.86 -22.97
CA SER A 294 -8.03 -15.09 -22.90
C SER A 294 -7.28 -14.22 -23.90
N VAL A 295 -7.75 -14.14 -25.16
CA VAL A 295 -7.13 -13.31 -26.20
C VAL A 295 -7.17 -11.83 -25.84
N GLY A 296 -8.27 -11.37 -25.22
CA GLY A 296 -8.40 -10.00 -24.74
C GLY A 296 -7.42 -9.69 -23.62
N LEU A 297 -7.28 -10.60 -22.65
CA LEU A 297 -6.37 -10.46 -21.51
C LEU A 297 -4.91 -10.53 -21.93
N ASP A 298 -4.53 -11.46 -22.82
CA ASP A 298 -3.16 -11.56 -23.35
C ASP A 298 -2.73 -10.26 -24.04
N ALA A 299 -3.64 -9.63 -24.78
CA ALA A 299 -3.39 -8.33 -25.41
C ALA A 299 -3.28 -7.18 -24.39
N ASP A 300 -4.00 -7.24 -23.27
CA ASP A 300 -3.84 -6.28 -22.16
C ASP A 300 -2.50 -6.48 -21.45
N VAL A 301 -2.12 -7.73 -21.16
CA VAL A 301 -0.82 -8.08 -20.56
C VAL A 301 0.33 -7.64 -21.46
N GLU A 302 0.23 -7.84 -22.78
CA GLU A 302 1.22 -7.35 -23.74
C GLU A 302 1.30 -5.82 -23.73
N THR A 303 0.16 -5.12 -23.68
CA THR A 303 0.11 -3.66 -23.57
C THR A 303 0.81 -3.16 -22.30
N VAL A 304 0.50 -3.74 -21.14
CA VAL A 304 1.14 -3.40 -19.86
C VAL A 304 2.65 -3.64 -19.95
N ARG A 305 3.06 -4.83 -20.40
CA ARG A 305 4.48 -5.20 -20.52
C ARG A 305 5.24 -4.23 -21.42
N ASP A 306 4.68 -3.89 -22.58
CA ASP A 306 5.34 -3.02 -23.56
C ASP A 306 5.50 -1.59 -23.05
N ILE A 307 4.53 -1.09 -22.26
CA ILE A 307 4.60 0.21 -21.60
C ILE A 307 5.66 0.21 -20.49
N PHE A 308 5.65 -0.80 -19.60
CA PHE A 308 6.58 -0.84 -18.47
C PHE A 308 8.01 -1.21 -18.85
N ALA A 309 8.22 -1.92 -19.97
CA ALA A 309 9.55 -2.08 -20.55
C ALA A 309 10.21 -0.72 -20.88
N GLN A 310 9.42 0.31 -21.20
CA GLN A 310 9.93 1.67 -21.40
C GLN A 310 10.15 2.42 -20.09
N ALA A 311 9.36 2.14 -19.06
CA ALA A 311 9.47 2.78 -17.74
C ALA A 311 10.85 2.56 -17.12
N GLY A 312 11.44 1.37 -17.24
CA GLY A 312 12.81 1.11 -16.76
C GLY A 312 13.86 2.04 -17.38
N VAL A 313 13.79 2.28 -18.69
CA VAL A 313 14.71 3.19 -19.38
C VAL A 313 14.45 4.66 -19.01
N THR A 314 13.18 5.02 -18.77
CA THR A 314 12.81 6.36 -18.28
C THR A 314 13.34 6.59 -16.86
N GLY A 315 13.20 5.60 -15.97
CA GLY A 315 13.70 5.66 -14.59
C GLY A 315 15.22 5.79 -14.53
N ASP A 316 15.95 5.01 -15.31
CA ASP A 316 17.42 5.11 -15.43
C ASP A 316 17.88 6.51 -15.88
N LEU A 317 17.19 7.12 -16.86
CA LEU A 317 17.48 8.50 -17.27
C LEU A 317 17.22 9.52 -16.16
N VAL A 318 16.08 9.40 -15.46
CA VAL A 318 15.76 10.27 -14.32
C VAL A 318 16.81 10.13 -13.22
N SER A 319 17.24 8.91 -12.90
CA SER A 319 18.31 8.64 -11.94
C SER A 319 19.61 9.35 -12.32
N LYS A 320 20.03 9.22 -13.59
CA LYS A 320 21.26 9.87 -14.09
C LYS A 320 21.19 11.40 -14.01
N VAL A 321 20.03 11.99 -14.31
CA VAL A 321 19.82 13.44 -14.20
C VAL A 321 19.86 13.89 -12.74
N LEU A 322 19.27 13.12 -11.82
CA LEU A 322 19.35 13.35 -10.37
C LEU A 322 20.78 13.18 -9.84
N ASP A 323 21.54 12.22 -10.33
CA ASP A 323 22.95 12.02 -9.97
C ASP A 323 23.81 13.18 -10.43
N ALA A 324 23.61 13.65 -11.66
CA ALA A 324 24.29 14.84 -12.18
C ALA A 324 24.01 16.07 -11.32
N PHE A 325 22.74 16.29 -10.97
CA PHE A 325 22.33 17.38 -10.07
C PHE A 325 22.99 17.24 -8.68
N SER A 326 22.94 16.04 -8.09
CA SER A 326 23.49 15.75 -6.76
C SER A 326 25.01 15.90 -6.70
N GLN A 327 25.74 15.42 -7.71
CA GLN A 327 27.18 15.60 -7.82
C GLN A 327 27.58 17.08 -7.88
N GLN A 328 26.79 17.93 -8.56
CA GLN A 328 27.07 19.38 -8.59
C GLN A 328 26.85 20.04 -7.23
N LEU A 329 25.83 19.60 -6.47
CA LEU A 329 25.58 20.12 -5.12
C LEU A 329 26.64 19.66 -4.11
N ALA A 330 27.11 18.41 -4.22
CA ALA A 330 28.13 17.85 -3.34
C ALA A 330 29.54 18.38 -3.64
N GLY A 331 29.87 18.70 -4.89
CA GLY A 331 31.21 19.12 -5.29
C GLY A 331 31.54 20.57 -4.92
N THR A 332 32.74 20.83 -4.39
CA THR A 332 33.22 22.21 -4.10
C THR A 332 33.27 23.09 -5.36
N GLU A 333 33.70 22.53 -6.50
CA GLU A 333 33.72 23.26 -7.78
C GLU A 333 32.31 23.41 -8.38
N GLY A 334 31.47 22.37 -8.29
CA GLY A 334 30.08 22.39 -8.76
C GLY A 334 29.23 23.42 -8.02
N ARG A 335 29.32 23.46 -6.69
CA ARG A 335 28.62 24.45 -5.85
C ARG A 335 29.07 25.88 -6.13
N ALA A 336 30.36 26.10 -6.39
CA ALA A 336 30.85 27.43 -6.79
C ALA A 336 30.32 27.85 -8.18
N ALA A 337 30.20 26.92 -9.11
CA ALA A 337 29.59 27.16 -10.42
C ALA A 337 28.08 27.43 -10.30
N LEU A 338 27.39 26.71 -9.42
CA LEU A 338 25.96 26.86 -9.13
C LEU A 338 25.63 28.22 -8.49
N LEU A 339 26.40 28.65 -7.49
CA LEU A 339 26.25 29.99 -6.90
C LEU A 339 26.46 31.10 -7.95
N ASN A 340 27.43 30.92 -8.84
CA ASN A 340 27.64 31.86 -9.94
C ASN A 340 26.46 31.84 -10.94
N ALA A 341 25.91 30.67 -11.26
CA ALA A 341 24.73 30.55 -12.11
C ALA A 341 23.51 31.27 -11.49
N LEU A 342 23.27 31.11 -10.19
CA LEU A 342 22.20 31.81 -9.45
C LEU A 342 22.40 33.33 -9.41
N GLU A 343 23.63 33.80 -9.19
CA GLU A 343 23.96 35.23 -9.13
C GLU A 343 23.91 35.91 -10.51
N SER A 344 24.30 35.20 -11.56
CA SER A 344 24.40 35.74 -12.93
C SER A 344 23.13 35.52 -13.76
N GLY A 345 22.32 34.52 -13.41
CA GLY A 345 21.19 34.04 -14.20
C GLY A 345 21.60 33.29 -15.47
N GLU A 346 22.87 32.89 -15.60
CA GLU A 346 23.39 32.20 -16.78
C GLU A 346 23.26 30.67 -16.63
N PRO A 347 22.88 29.95 -17.70
CA PRO A 347 22.80 28.48 -17.70
C PRO A 347 24.17 27.84 -17.45
N PHE A 348 24.16 26.74 -16.71
CA PHE A 348 25.33 25.88 -16.52
C PHE A 348 25.15 24.58 -17.32
N THR A 349 26.14 24.19 -18.12
CA THR A 349 26.08 22.92 -18.86
C THR A 349 26.96 21.88 -18.18
N ALA A 350 26.33 20.79 -17.74
CA ALA A 350 26.98 19.58 -17.28
C ALA A 350 27.02 18.57 -18.43
N GLN A 351 28.19 18.02 -18.71
CA GLN A 351 28.32 16.81 -19.55
C GLN A 351 28.68 15.65 -18.63
N GLN A 352 27.94 14.56 -18.74
CA GLN A 352 28.30 13.29 -18.12
C GLN A 352 28.43 12.21 -19.17
N ASP A 353 29.55 11.51 -19.12
CA ASP A 353 29.71 10.22 -19.78
C ASP A 353 29.26 9.15 -18.79
N TRP A 354 28.53 8.14 -19.25
CA TRP A 354 28.12 7.02 -18.42
C TRP A 354 28.40 5.70 -19.13
N THR A 355 28.61 4.67 -18.33
CA THR A 355 28.76 3.27 -18.75
C THR A 355 27.81 2.47 -17.89
N ASP A 356 27.01 1.61 -18.52
CA ASP A 356 26.13 0.70 -17.81
C ASP A 356 26.97 -0.24 -16.93
N GLU A 357 26.62 -0.35 -15.65
CA GLU A 357 27.38 -1.15 -14.68
C GLU A 357 27.14 -2.65 -14.89
N GLU A 358 25.96 -3.04 -15.39
CA GLU A 358 25.62 -4.44 -15.70
C GLU A 358 26.13 -4.86 -17.09
N ASP A 359 26.17 -3.93 -18.06
CA ASP A 359 26.80 -4.12 -19.36
C ASP A 359 27.85 -3.03 -19.66
N PRO A 360 29.12 -3.21 -19.28
CA PRO A 360 30.17 -2.21 -19.49
C PRO A 360 30.48 -1.92 -20.98
N THR A 361 29.82 -2.61 -21.92
CA THR A 361 29.88 -2.31 -23.36
C THR A 361 28.80 -1.33 -23.83
N ALA A 362 27.76 -1.10 -23.01
CA ALA A 362 26.75 -0.08 -23.21
C ALA A 362 27.22 1.26 -22.60
N SER A 363 27.89 2.08 -23.41
CA SER A 363 28.29 3.44 -23.03
C SER A 363 27.42 4.50 -23.71
N GLY A 364 27.16 5.60 -23.01
CA GLY A 364 26.41 6.73 -23.55
C GLY A 364 26.91 8.09 -23.07
N THR A 365 26.41 9.14 -23.71
CA THR A 365 26.68 10.53 -23.32
C THR A 365 25.37 11.20 -22.94
N MET A 366 25.37 11.88 -21.80
CA MET A 366 24.31 12.79 -21.38
C MET A 366 24.82 14.23 -21.46
N ASP A 367 24.20 15.03 -22.31
CA ASP A 367 24.35 16.48 -22.28
C ASP A 367 23.18 17.04 -21.49
N ALA A 368 23.43 17.71 -20.35
CA ALA A 368 22.40 18.35 -19.53
C ALA A 368 22.75 19.83 -19.32
N THR A 369 21.86 20.72 -19.76
CA THR A 369 21.93 22.14 -19.39
C THR A 369 21.03 22.35 -18.18
N LEU A 370 21.65 22.74 -17.06
CA LEU A 370 21.01 23.04 -15.79
C LEU A 370 20.86 24.56 -15.65
N VAL A 371 19.62 25.02 -15.54
CA VAL A 371 19.30 26.42 -15.22
C VAL A 371 18.77 26.46 -13.79
N PHE A 372 19.51 27.13 -12.90
CA PHE A 372 19.14 27.23 -11.51
C PHE A 372 18.39 28.53 -11.22
N GLU A 373 17.30 28.42 -10.48
CA GLU A 373 16.49 29.55 -10.04
C GLU A 373 16.19 29.43 -8.54
N ASP A 374 16.35 30.53 -7.81
CA ASP A 374 15.86 30.64 -6.43
C ASP A 374 14.42 31.16 -6.46
N THR A 375 13.50 30.40 -5.88
CA THR A 375 12.07 30.72 -5.86
C THR A 375 11.56 30.85 -4.42
N GLU A 376 10.39 31.44 -4.22
CA GLU A 376 9.76 31.49 -2.89
C GLU A 376 9.55 30.09 -2.28
N SER A 377 9.52 29.05 -3.11
CA SER A 377 9.36 27.64 -2.72
C SER A 377 10.68 26.85 -2.63
N GLY A 378 11.84 27.50 -2.84
CA GLY A 378 13.18 26.87 -2.83
C GLY A 378 13.86 26.83 -4.20
N LEU A 379 14.98 26.12 -4.28
CA LEU A 379 15.85 26.00 -5.44
C LEU A 379 15.23 25.09 -6.50
N LYS A 380 15.15 25.58 -7.73
CA LYS A 380 14.75 24.81 -8.92
C LYS A 380 15.92 24.69 -9.89
N ALA A 381 16.01 23.55 -10.56
CA ALA A 381 16.91 23.31 -11.67
C ALA A 381 16.16 22.73 -12.86
N THR A 382 16.14 23.46 -13.97
CA THR A 382 15.65 22.93 -15.23
C THR A 382 16.80 22.23 -15.95
N ALA A 383 16.69 20.92 -16.14
CA ALA A 383 17.60 20.05 -16.87
C ALA A 383 17.06 19.77 -18.28
N THR A 384 17.71 20.34 -19.28
CA THR A 384 17.38 20.10 -20.70
C THR A 384 18.53 19.43 -21.41
N GLY A 385 18.24 18.45 -22.27
CA GLY A 385 19.25 17.89 -23.14
C GLY A 385 18.91 16.53 -23.72
N SER A 386 19.93 15.70 -23.90
CA SER A 386 19.73 14.39 -24.52
C SER A 386 20.67 13.33 -23.98
N VAL A 387 20.17 12.10 -23.90
CA VAL A 387 20.98 10.91 -23.68
C VAL A 387 21.09 10.13 -24.98
N SER A 388 22.31 9.72 -25.34
CA SER A 388 22.54 8.86 -26.49
C SER A 388 23.29 7.61 -26.07
N GLN A 389 22.70 6.43 -26.29
CA GLN A 389 23.36 5.15 -26.08
C GLN A 389 24.09 4.73 -27.36
N THR A 390 25.29 4.15 -27.23
CA THR A 390 26.06 3.70 -28.39
C THR A 390 25.34 2.56 -29.12
N GLY A 391 24.82 2.83 -30.33
CA GLY A 391 24.04 1.86 -31.12
C GLY A 391 22.55 1.80 -30.78
N GLY A 392 22.07 2.64 -29.85
CA GLY A 392 20.67 2.78 -29.46
C GLY A 392 20.01 4.06 -29.96
N GLU A 393 18.82 4.36 -29.41
CA GLU A 393 18.07 5.60 -29.69
C GLU A 393 18.61 6.77 -28.87
N THR A 394 18.54 7.98 -29.42
CA THR A 394 18.73 9.23 -28.66
C THR A 394 17.39 9.62 -28.04
N ARG A 395 17.40 9.95 -26.75
CA ARG A 395 16.23 10.50 -26.05
C ARG A 395 16.51 11.92 -25.65
N GLU A 396 15.57 12.81 -25.91
CA GLU A 396 15.61 14.21 -25.44
C GLU A 396 14.84 14.30 -24.12
N PHE A 397 15.26 15.17 -23.22
CA PHE A 397 14.58 15.40 -21.95
C PHE A 397 14.52 16.90 -21.64
N ASP A 398 13.43 17.30 -21.00
CA ASP A 398 13.18 18.61 -20.41
C ASP A 398 12.55 18.38 -19.04
N LEU A 399 13.40 18.27 -18.02
CA LEU A 399 13.03 17.94 -16.65
C LEU A 399 13.25 19.15 -15.74
N VAL A 400 12.41 19.30 -14.75
CA VAL A 400 12.52 20.30 -13.68
C VAL A 400 12.68 19.56 -12.37
N ILE A 401 13.83 19.76 -11.74
CA ILE A 401 14.12 19.28 -10.40
C ILE A 401 13.88 20.43 -9.43
N GLY A 402 12.91 20.28 -8.53
CA GLY A 402 12.63 21.23 -7.47
C GLY A 402 13.09 20.71 -6.13
N THR A 403 13.60 21.59 -5.29
CA THR A 403 13.93 21.31 -3.88
C THR A 403 13.40 22.45 -3.02
N SER A 404 13.15 22.19 -1.74
CA SER A 404 12.82 23.24 -0.78
C SER A 404 14.04 23.95 -0.16
N LEU A 405 15.26 23.71 -0.68
CA LEU A 405 16.46 24.41 -0.25
C LEU A 405 16.45 25.87 -0.66
N ALA A 406 16.84 26.79 0.23
CA ALA A 406 17.05 28.18 -0.13
C ALA A 406 18.48 28.41 -0.66
N GLN A 407 18.70 29.48 -1.42
CA GLN A 407 20.05 29.86 -1.87
C GLN A 407 21.06 29.99 -0.70
N ASP A 408 20.63 30.50 0.45
CA ASP A 408 21.46 30.68 1.65
C ASP A 408 21.97 29.34 2.23
N ASP A 409 21.32 28.22 1.92
CA ASP A 409 21.72 26.88 2.37
C ASP A 409 22.96 26.36 1.60
N LEU A 410 23.31 27.01 0.49
CA LEU A 410 24.40 26.61 -0.41
C LEU A 410 25.74 27.33 -0.11
N GLU A 411 25.87 28.02 1.02
CA GLU A 411 27.11 28.73 1.37
C GLU A 411 28.35 27.80 1.32
N LEU A 412 29.42 28.28 0.67
CA LEU A 412 30.69 27.55 0.47
C LEU A 412 31.45 27.23 1.76
N THR A 413 31.01 27.77 2.90
CA THR A 413 31.54 27.46 4.24
C THR A 413 31.01 26.15 4.82
N TYR A 414 29.98 25.55 4.23
CA TYR A 414 29.47 24.24 4.63
C TYR A 414 30.25 23.10 3.96
N ASP A 415 30.41 21.97 4.64
CA ASP A 415 30.93 20.75 4.03
C ASP A 415 29.89 20.17 3.05
N ALA A 416 30.33 19.46 2.02
CA ALA A 416 29.50 18.76 1.04
C ALA A 416 28.44 17.87 1.72
N GLU A 417 28.84 17.24 2.82
CA GLU A 417 27.98 16.39 3.65
C GLU A 417 26.77 17.14 4.22
N LYS A 418 26.93 18.42 4.56
CA LYS A 418 25.83 19.23 5.11
C LYS A 418 24.80 19.59 4.04
N VAL A 419 25.21 19.87 2.80
CA VAL A 419 24.25 20.16 1.71
C VAL A 419 23.47 18.91 1.33
N LEU A 420 24.14 17.76 1.20
CA LEU A 420 23.50 16.45 0.99
C LEU A 420 22.50 16.13 2.10
N SER A 421 22.84 16.48 3.34
CA SER A 421 21.95 16.26 4.47
C SER A 421 20.73 17.18 4.54
N LEU A 422 20.83 18.40 3.99
CA LEU A 422 19.67 19.28 3.87
C LEU A 422 18.75 18.77 2.77
N LEU A 423 19.27 18.26 1.64
CA LEU A 423 18.44 17.56 0.64
C LEU A 423 17.67 16.39 1.25
N ALA A 424 18.34 15.62 2.12
CA ALA A 424 17.74 14.51 2.86
C ALA A 424 16.63 14.92 3.85
N GLN A 425 16.42 16.22 4.09
CA GLN A 425 15.35 16.74 4.95
C GLN A 425 14.28 17.50 4.15
N ASN A 426 14.35 17.45 2.82
CA ASN A 426 13.54 18.26 1.93
C ASN A 426 12.86 17.41 0.85
N ASN A 427 11.72 17.89 0.35
CA ASN A 427 11.06 17.26 -0.79
C ASN A 427 11.87 17.54 -2.06
N VAL A 428 12.05 16.51 -2.88
CA VAL A 428 12.63 16.62 -4.23
C VAL A 428 11.52 16.35 -5.23
N THR A 429 11.15 17.35 -6.01
CA THR A 429 10.16 17.20 -7.07
C THR A 429 10.86 16.97 -8.40
N VAL A 430 10.37 16.06 -9.22
CA VAL A 430 10.83 15.84 -10.60
C VAL A 430 9.61 15.92 -11.50
N SER A 431 9.56 16.94 -12.35
CA SER A 431 8.50 17.09 -13.34
C SER A 431 9.05 17.38 -14.73
N GLY A 432 8.27 17.17 -15.78
CA GLY A 432 8.67 17.47 -17.16
C GLY A 432 8.51 16.29 -18.10
N THR A 433 9.26 16.29 -19.21
CA THR A 433 9.05 15.34 -20.30
C THR A 433 10.34 14.66 -20.76
N ILE A 434 10.18 13.43 -21.26
CA ILE A 434 11.22 12.68 -21.96
C ILE A 434 10.64 12.29 -23.31
N GLY A 435 11.30 12.72 -24.40
CA GLY A 435 10.89 12.49 -25.77
C GLY A 435 11.89 11.68 -26.59
N ASP A 436 11.49 11.34 -27.81
CA ASP A 436 12.32 10.60 -28.78
C ASP A 436 13.10 11.51 -29.77
N GLY A 437 13.08 12.83 -29.54
CA GLY A 437 13.69 13.83 -30.42
C GLY A 437 12.90 14.15 -31.70
N THR A 438 11.72 13.56 -31.89
CA THR A 438 10.81 13.87 -33.02
C THR A 438 9.66 14.80 -32.62
N GLY A 439 9.58 15.16 -31.32
CA GLY A 439 8.45 15.86 -30.71
C GLY A 439 7.37 14.93 -30.16
N PHE A 440 7.63 13.61 -30.11
CA PHE A 440 6.81 12.64 -29.40
C PHE A 440 7.32 12.49 -27.96
N GLU A 441 6.42 12.68 -26.99
CA GLU A 441 6.69 12.51 -25.57
C GLU A 441 6.50 11.04 -25.20
N ARG A 442 7.58 10.38 -24.78
CA ARG A 442 7.58 9.00 -24.28
C ARG A 442 7.20 8.94 -22.81
N ALA A 443 7.54 9.97 -22.05
CA ALA A 443 7.13 10.11 -20.68
C ALA A 443 6.80 11.56 -20.34
N VAL A 444 5.77 11.74 -19.50
CA VAL A 444 5.46 12.99 -18.80
C VAL A 444 5.42 12.66 -17.32
N LEU A 445 6.19 13.38 -16.53
CA LEU A 445 6.40 13.14 -15.11
C LEU A 445 5.91 14.34 -14.30
N ASP A 446 5.24 14.07 -13.19
CA ASP A 446 5.04 15.03 -12.11
C ASP A 446 5.13 14.28 -10.78
N LEU A 447 6.37 14.07 -10.34
CA LEU A 447 6.71 13.21 -9.22
C LEU A 447 7.28 14.02 -8.06
N VAL A 448 7.00 13.57 -6.84
CA VAL A 448 7.53 14.10 -5.60
C VAL A 448 8.17 12.95 -4.84
N ALA A 449 9.48 13.04 -4.64
CA ALA A 449 10.24 12.18 -3.75
C ALA A 449 10.42 12.85 -2.39
N ASN A 450 10.22 12.09 -1.32
CA ASN A 450 10.44 12.50 0.06
C ASN A 450 11.38 11.50 0.74
N LEU A 451 12.38 12.03 1.45
CA LEU A 451 13.19 11.25 2.37
C LEU A 451 12.69 11.50 3.80
N GLU A 452 12.32 10.42 4.49
CA GLU A 452 11.86 10.47 5.87
C GLU A 452 13.01 10.14 6.82
N LEU A 453 13.11 10.93 7.89
CA LEU A 453 14.02 10.70 9.00
C LEU A 453 13.23 10.38 10.27
N SER A 454 13.69 9.36 11.00
CA SER A 454 13.14 8.94 12.29
C SER A 454 13.19 10.04 13.36
N GLU A 455 14.15 10.96 13.28
CA GLU A 455 14.20 12.18 14.09
C GLU A 455 15.02 13.27 13.40
N THR A 456 14.78 14.52 13.82
CA THR A 456 15.57 15.66 13.34
C THR A 456 17.03 15.54 13.80
N ILE A 457 17.98 15.72 12.89
CA ILE A 457 19.40 15.65 13.21
C ILE A 457 19.81 16.90 14.00
N ALA A 458 20.27 16.69 15.24
CA ALA A 458 20.71 17.76 16.11
C ALA A 458 22.21 18.03 15.97
N GLY A 459 22.59 19.25 15.54
CA GLY A 459 23.99 19.68 15.49
C GLY A 459 24.58 19.71 14.08
N GLU A 460 25.81 19.21 13.93
CA GLU A 460 26.43 19.06 12.62
C GLU A 460 25.80 17.86 11.92
N VAL A 461 25.38 18.08 10.67
CA VAL A 461 24.67 17.08 9.89
C VAL A 461 25.65 16.45 8.92
N THR A 462 26.01 15.18 9.17
CA THR A 462 26.96 14.38 8.37
C THR A 462 26.22 13.29 7.61
N ALA A 463 26.86 12.69 6.60
CA ALA A 463 26.29 11.55 5.87
C ALA A 463 25.94 10.38 6.81
N ASP A 464 26.83 10.06 7.74
CA ASP A 464 26.60 9.01 8.75
C ASP A 464 25.39 9.32 9.64
N ALA A 465 25.18 10.59 10.03
CA ALA A 465 24.03 10.98 10.84
C ALA A 465 22.71 10.88 10.05
N VAL A 466 22.72 11.17 8.76
CA VAL A 466 21.56 10.97 7.88
C VAL A 466 21.25 9.48 7.73
N LEU A 467 22.27 8.66 7.46
CA LEU A 467 22.10 7.20 7.36
C LEU A 467 21.60 6.59 8.68
N GLU A 468 22.08 7.06 9.83
CA GLU A 468 21.60 6.62 11.14
C GLU A 468 20.13 6.98 11.37
N LYS A 469 19.67 8.12 10.84
CA LYS A 469 18.29 8.60 11.05
C LYS A 469 17.33 8.27 9.93
N PHE A 470 17.80 7.82 8.78
CA PHE A 470 16.98 7.46 7.62
C PHE A 470 15.96 6.39 8.00
N SER A 471 14.67 6.69 7.79
CA SER A 471 13.57 5.79 8.09
C SER A 471 12.88 5.27 6.84
N ALA A 472 12.67 6.11 5.83
CA ALA A 472 11.98 5.70 4.61
C ALA A 472 12.26 6.65 3.43
N ILE A 473 12.01 6.16 2.23
CA ILE A 473 11.91 6.96 1.01
C ILE A 473 10.52 6.74 0.40
N ALA A 474 9.86 7.83 0.02
CA ALA A 474 8.58 7.81 -0.66
C ALA A 474 8.67 8.52 -2.00
N LEU A 475 7.97 8.03 -3.01
CA LEU A 475 7.82 8.62 -4.34
C LEU A 475 6.34 8.62 -4.70
N ASN A 476 5.77 9.79 -5.01
CA ASN A 476 4.35 9.92 -5.34
C ASN A 476 4.14 10.87 -6.51
N GLY A 477 3.16 10.58 -7.37
CA GLY A 477 2.64 11.55 -8.34
C GLY A 477 2.25 10.96 -9.68
N SER A 478 1.98 11.83 -10.65
CA SER A 478 1.46 11.45 -11.96
C SER A 478 2.57 11.00 -12.90
N ILE A 479 2.29 9.95 -13.67
CA ILE A 479 3.13 9.47 -14.74
C ILE A 479 2.29 9.12 -15.98
N ALA A 480 2.66 9.71 -17.10
CA ALA A 480 2.17 9.28 -18.41
C ALA A 480 3.32 8.65 -19.19
N LEU A 481 3.11 7.46 -19.72
CA LEU A 481 4.06 6.71 -20.54
C LEU A 481 3.46 6.46 -21.92
N ALA A 482 4.24 6.61 -22.97
CA ALA A 482 3.78 6.36 -24.33
C ALA A 482 4.86 5.68 -25.18
N ASN A 483 4.42 4.70 -25.95
CA ASN A 483 5.22 4.01 -26.96
C ASN A 483 4.92 4.63 -28.35
N PRO A 484 5.94 4.84 -29.22
CA PRO A 484 5.75 5.24 -30.62
C PRO A 484 4.78 4.37 -31.42
N GLU A 485 4.59 3.11 -31.02
CA GLU A 485 3.61 2.19 -31.61
C GLU A 485 2.16 2.43 -31.13
N ALA A 486 1.90 3.52 -30.38
CA ALA A 486 0.59 4.01 -29.91
C ALA A 486 -0.01 3.30 -28.68
N ALA A 487 0.74 2.47 -27.97
CA ALA A 487 0.37 2.06 -26.62
C ALA A 487 0.72 3.17 -25.61
N SER A 488 -0.15 3.45 -24.64
CA SER A 488 0.11 4.46 -23.61
C SER A 488 -0.51 4.11 -22.26
N PHE A 489 0.08 4.65 -21.20
CA PHE A 489 -0.45 4.67 -19.84
C PHE A 489 -0.52 6.11 -19.37
N ASN A 490 -1.56 6.45 -18.63
CA ASN A 490 -1.65 7.72 -17.91
C ASN A 490 -2.28 7.47 -16.55
N GLY A 491 -1.58 7.81 -15.48
CA GLY A 491 -2.03 7.49 -14.14
C GLY A 491 -1.13 8.02 -13.04
N GLU A 492 -1.35 7.50 -11.83
CA GLU A 492 -0.62 7.83 -10.62
C GLU A 492 0.26 6.67 -10.19
N ILE A 493 1.41 6.98 -9.61
CA ILE A 493 2.30 6.04 -8.95
C ILE A 493 2.56 6.51 -7.51
N SER A 494 2.59 5.57 -6.58
CA SER A 494 2.99 5.78 -5.19
C SER A 494 3.88 4.62 -4.77
N VAL A 495 5.05 4.92 -4.23
CA VAL A 495 6.01 3.92 -3.75
C VAL A 495 6.53 4.40 -2.41
N LYS A 496 6.57 3.52 -1.41
CA LYS A 496 7.25 3.77 -0.15
C LYS A 496 8.13 2.59 0.20
N ALA A 497 9.40 2.84 0.45
CA ALA A 497 10.35 1.84 0.92
C ALA A 497 10.92 2.29 2.27
N VAL A 498 10.98 1.38 3.23
CA VAL A 498 11.42 1.65 4.60
C VAL A 498 12.80 1.05 4.85
N ASN A 499 13.58 1.74 5.65
CA ASN A 499 14.83 1.23 6.18
C ASN A 499 14.53 0.06 7.14
N MET A 500 15.35 -0.98 7.05
CA MET A 500 15.22 -2.13 7.93
C MET A 500 15.73 -1.84 9.34
N THR A 501 15.05 -2.38 10.34
CA THR A 501 15.45 -2.25 11.74
C THR A 501 16.60 -3.20 12.08
N GLY A 502 17.75 -2.63 12.48
CA GLY A 502 18.89 -3.42 12.99
C GLY A 502 19.93 -3.86 11.96
N SER A 503 19.78 -3.47 10.69
CA SER A 503 20.79 -3.71 9.64
C SER A 503 21.84 -2.58 9.60
N SER A 504 23.12 -2.93 9.84
CA SER A 504 24.25 -2.05 9.56
C SER A 504 24.72 -2.27 8.12
N PHE A 505 24.48 -1.33 7.20
CA PHE A 505 24.65 -1.59 5.77
C PHE A 505 26.07 -1.33 5.22
N SER A 506 26.52 -2.28 4.38
CA SER A 506 27.44 -2.08 3.24
C SER A 506 27.57 -3.30 2.29
N ALA A 507 26.94 -4.45 2.58
CA ALA A 507 27.20 -5.70 1.84
C ALA A 507 25.97 -6.42 1.24
N LEU A 508 24.77 -5.83 1.34
CA LEU A 508 23.64 -6.16 0.47
C LEU A 508 23.37 -4.97 -0.43
N ASP A 509 22.87 -5.21 -1.64
CA ASP A 509 22.63 -4.15 -2.63
C ASP A 509 21.54 -3.15 -2.18
N GLU A 510 20.63 -3.53 -1.28
CA GLU A 510 19.41 -2.76 -1.00
C GLU A 510 19.05 -2.67 0.51
N PRO A 511 19.32 -1.53 1.20
CA PRO A 511 18.97 -1.29 2.61
C PRO A 511 17.51 -1.11 2.95
N PHE A 512 16.63 -1.37 2.00
CA PHE A 512 15.23 -1.00 2.09
C PHE A 512 14.35 -2.16 1.66
N SER A 513 13.17 -2.22 2.26
CA SER A 513 12.09 -3.10 1.81
C SER A 513 10.91 -2.24 1.38
N PRO A 514 10.20 -2.60 0.29
CA PRO A 514 8.96 -1.93 -0.08
C PRO A 514 7.94 -2.12 1.05
N GLU A 515 7.47 -1.00 1.61
CA GLU A 515 6.35 -0.93 2.54
C GLU A 515 5.04 -0.79 1.76
N SER A 516 5.02 0.06 0.73
CA SER A 516 3.87 0.19 -0.15
C SER A 516 4.27 0.44 -1.60
N PHE A 517 3.43 -0.02 -2.51
CA PHE A 517 3.46 0.28 -3.94
C PHE A 517 2.02 0.42 -4.41
N ALA A 518 1.70 1.45 -5.18
CA ALA A 518 0.43 1.59 -5.84
C ALA A 518 0.62 2.20 -7.22
N LEU A 519 -0.17 1.71 -8.17
CA LEU A 519 -0.23 2.17 -9.55
C LEU A 519 -1.68 2.14 -9.98
N SER A 520 -2.22 3.26 -10.44
CA SER A 520 -3.58 3.33 -10.96
C SER A 520 -3.65 4.22 -12.19
N GLY A 521 -4.38 3.80 -13.22
CA GLY A 521 -4.56 4.63 -14.40
C GLY A 521 -5.12 3.92 -15.62
N ASP A 522 -5.17 4.66 -16.72
CA ASP A 522 -5.73 4.21 -17.97
C ASP A 522 -4.64 3.73 -18.93
N PHE A 523 -4.83 2.51 -19.43
CA PHE A 523 -4.04 1.93 -20.50
C PHE A 523 -4.76 2.09 -21.83
N THR A 524 -4.03 2.46 -22.86
CA THR A 524 -4.46 2.43 -24.26
C THR A 524 -3.56 1.47 -25.00
N ALA A 525 -4.12 0.41 -25.56
CA ALA A 525 -3.40 -0.54 -26.40
C ALA A 525 -3.16 0.05 -27.80
N THR A 526 -2.19 -0.50 -28.54
CA THR A 526 -1.91 -0.17 -29.95
C THR A 526 -3.15 -0.31 -30.87
N SER A 527 -4.11 -1.17 -30.47
CA SER A 527 -5.39 -1.33 -31.16
C SER A 527 -6.36 -0.15 -31.00
N GLY A 528 -6.06 0.79 -30.10
CA GLY A 528 -6.95 1.87 -29.64
C GLY A 528 -7.95 1.45 -28.58
N ARG A 529 -7.91 0.20 -28.11
CA ARG A 529 -8.70 -0.26 -26.96
C ARG A 529 -8.14 0.36 -25.68
N THR A 530 -9.02 0.84 -24.81
CA THR A 530 -8.66 1.37 -23.49
C THR A 530 -9.17 0.49 -22.38
N PHE A 531 -8.41 0.38 -21.29
CA PHE A 531 -8.82 -0.28 -20.05
C PHE A 531 -8.18 0.42 -18.85
N ASN A 532 -8.89 0.44 -17.73
CA ASN A 532 -8.36 0.96 -16.47
C ASN A 532 -7.83 -0.22 -15.63
N LEU A 533 -6.70 -0.01 -14.97
CA LEU A 533 -6.12 -0.95 -14.03
C LEU A 533 -5.61 -0.18 -12.81
N SER A 534 -5.96 -0.67 -11.63
CA SER A 534 -5.33 -0.26 -10.37
C SER A 534 -4.73 -1.48 -9.69
N THR A 535 -3.52 -1.33 -9.17
CA THR A 535 -2.81 -2.33 -8.39
C THR A 535 -2.18 -1.69 -7.17
N SER A 536 -2.22 -2.37 -6.03
CA SER A 536 -1.46 -1.94 -4.86
C SER A 536 -0.92 -3.12 -4.06
N LEU A 537 0.20 -2.89 -3.40
CA LEU A 537 0.88 -3.79 -2.48
C LEU A 537 1.13 -3.00 -1.20
N ASN A 538 0.80 -3.57 -0.04
CA ASN A 538 1.15 -3.03 1.26
C ASN A 538 1.75 -4.14 2.12
N SER A 539 2.88 -3.88 2.77
CA SER A 539 3.64 -4.83 3.59
C SER A 539 3.77 -4.30 5.02
N SER A 540 3.07 -4.92 5.96
CA SER A 540 3.17 -4.56 7.40
C SER A 540 4.44 -5.10 8.06
N SER A 541 5.21 -5.93 7.34
CA SER A 541 6.48 -6.50 7.81
C SER A 541 7.72 -5.84 7.21
N ALA A 542 7.60 -4.82 6.36
CA ALA A 542 8.73 -4.28 5.59
C ALA A 542 9.93 -3.82 6.44
N GLN A 543 9.72 -3.28 7.65
CA GLN A 543 10.81 -2.87 8.54
C GLN A 543 11.60 -4.02 9.17
N ARG A 544 11.07 -5.25 9.13
CA ARG A 544 11.67 -6.44 9.77
C ARG A 544 11.89 -7.61 8.80
N PHE A 545 11.28 -7.55 7.62
CA PHE A 545 11.35 -8.57 6.59
C PHE A 545 11.69 -7.90 5.26
N ASN A 546 12.83 -8.27 4.67
CA ASN A 546 13.25 -7.77 3.37
C ASN A 546 12.61 -8.59 2.25
N LEU A 547 11.66 -8.00 1.53
CA LEU A 547 10.98 -8.69 0.43
C LEU A 547 11.93 -9.03 -0.73
N PHE A 548 12.86 -8.14 -1.09
CA PHE A 548 13.79 -8.38 -2.19
C PHE A 548 14.79 -9.48 -1.85
N THR A 549 15.39 -9.44 -0.66
CA THR A 549 16.24 -10.54 -0.15
C THR A 549 15.49 -11.87 -0.15
N TYR A 550 14.21 -11.88 0.26
CA TYR A 550 13.42 -13.11 0.19
C TYR A 550 13.23 -13.58 -1.26
N LEU A 551 12.87 -12.69 -2.19
CA LEU A 551 12.67 -13.06 -3.59
C LEU A 551 13.94 -13.59 -4.26
N ASP A 552 15.10 -13.05 -3.90
CA ASP A 552 16.39 -13.44 -4.48
C ASP A 552 16.96 -14.72 -3.86
N TYR A 553 16.82 -14.88 -2.54
CA TYR A 553 17.55 -15.89 -1.77
C TYR A 553 16.69 -17.03 -1.22
N ASN A 554 15.37 -16.90 -1.12
CA ASN A 554 14.54 -17.95 -0.50
C ASN A 554 14.59 -19.27 -1.26
N ASP A 555 14.90 -20.37 -0.56
CA ASP A 555 15.11 -21.70 -1.15
C ASP A 555 16.14 -21.71 -2.30
N THR A 556 17.13 -20.81 -2.25
CA THR A 556 18.23 -20.75 -3.22
C THR A 556 19.61 -20.87 -2.56
N THR A 557 20.63 -20.99 -3.41
CA THR A 557 22.04 -20.94 -3.02
C THR A 557 22.67 -19.75 -3.72
N ALA A 558 23.33 -18.87 -2.96
CA ALA A 558 24.00 -17.69 -3.51
C ALA A 558 25.47 -17.61 -3.07
N ALA A 559 26.29 -17.05 -3.96
CA ALA A 559 27.70 -16.81 -3.73
C ALA A 559 27.91 -15.41 -3.15
N PHE A 560 28.71 -15.32 -2.09
CA PHE A 560 29.07 -14.05 -1.45
C PHE A 560 30.58 -13.89 -1.43
N ASP A 561 31.03 -12.67 -1.73
CA ASP A 561 32.42 -12.24 -1.60
C ASP A 561 32.52 -11.15 -0.54
N PHE A 562 33.31 -11.36 0.50
CA PHE A 562 33.51 -10.37 1.57
C PHE A 562 34.87 -10.52 2.26
N GLU A 563 35.24 -9.52 3.05
CA GLU A 563 36.48 -9.50 3.81
C GLU A 563 36.24 -9.77 5.30
N VAL A 564 37.13 -10.53 5.92
CA VAL A 564 37.16 -10.75 7.38
C VAL A 564 38.52 -10.38 7.95
N ASP A 565 38.61 -10.13 9.25
CA ASP A 565 39.91 -9.91 9.89
C ASP A 565 40.74 -11.20 9.73
N ARG A 566 41.93 -11.07 9.14
CA ARG A 566 42.83 -12.21 8.90
C ARG A 566 43.11 -12.97 10.19
N ALA A 567 43.16 -12.31 11.34
CA ALA A 567 43.39 -12.96 12.63
C ALA A 567 42.22 -13.89 13.05
N GLU A 568 40.99 -13.61 12.62
CA GLU A 568 39.82 -14.44 12.92
C GLU A 568 39.83 -15.76 12.14
N VAL A 569 40.46 -15.81 10.96
CA VAL A 569 40.56 -17.02 10.12
C VAL A 569 41.91 -17.72 10.22
N ALA A 570 42.99 -17.01 10.56
CA ALA A 570 44.33 -17.59 10.70
C ALA A 570 44.41 -18.64 11.81
N GLN A 571 43.48 -18.63 12.77
CA GLN A 571 43.39 -19.66 13.82
C GLN A 571 43.07 -21.07 13.29
N PHE A 572 42.52 -21.19 12.07
CA PHE A 572 42.21 -22.47 11.41
C PHE A 572 43.37 -23.02 10.58
N VAL A 573 44.48 -22.27 10.52
CA VAL A 573 45.61 -22.57 9.65
C VAL A 573 46.87 -22.69 10.50
N GLU A 574 47.63 -23.75 10.27
CA GLU A 574 48.94 -23.91 10.88
C GLU A 574 50.04 -23.25 10.03
N TYR A 575 50.77 -22.28 10.58
CA TYR A 575 51.92 -21.62 9.93
C TYR A 575 52.98 -21.19 10.94
N ASP A 576 54.17 -20.79 10.46
CA ASP A 576 55.21 -20.22 11.31
C ASP A 576 54.92 -18.73 11.61
N GLU A 577 54.39 -18.45 12.80
CA GLU A 577 54.07 -17.10 13.27
C GLU A 577 55.28 -16.14 13.28
N THR A 578 56.51 -16.65 13.18
CA THR A 578 57.73 -15.84 13.12
C THR A 578 58.13 -15.45 11.69
N ALA A 579 57.47 -16.01 10.67
CA ALA A 579 57.72 -15.69 9.28
C ALA A 579 57.28 -14.25 8.93
N GLN A 580 58.11 -13.54 8.18
CA GLN A 580 57.79 -12.17 7.73
C GLN A 580 56.88 -12.14 6.51
N ASP A 581 56.81 -13.24 5.77
CA ASP A 581 56.01 -13.38 4.55
C ASP A 581 55.31 -14.75 4.61
N PHE A 582 53.98 -14.73 4.66
CA PHE A 582 53.15 -15.92 4.68
C PHE A 582 51.83 -15.70 3.93
N TRP A 583 51.24 -16.78 3.46
CA TRP A 583 49.90 -16.81 2.90
C TRP A 583 49.21 -18.11 3.29
N PHE A 584 47.89 -18.12 3.20
CA PHE A 584 47.08 -19.30 3.40
C PHE A 584 45.83 -19.28 2.54
N ASP A 585 45.34 -20.48 2.27
CA ASP A 585 44.05 -20.74 1.67
C ASP A 585 43.24 -21.73 2.53
N ILE A 586 41.92 -21.61 2.55
CA ILE A 586 41.02 -22.66 3.05
C ILE A 586 40.02 -22.98 1.95
N TYR A 587 39.93 -24.24 1.51
CA TYR A 587 39.02 -24.67 0.45
C TYR A 587 38.07 -25.79 0.89
N SER A 588 36.80 -25.71 0.49
CA SER A 588 35.84 -26.81 0.59
C SER A 588 36.16 -27.97 -0.37
N TYR A 589 35.88 -29.20 0.07
CA TYR A 589 35.97 -30.47 -0.68
C TYR A 589 37.28 -30.65 -1.45
N SER A 590 38.39 -30.32 -0.81
CA SER A 590 39.73 -30.38 -1.41
C SER A 590 40.58 -31.51 -0.84
N SER A 591 41.73 -31.75 -1.49
CA SER A 591 42.77 -32.63 -1.00
C SER A 591 44.10 -31.92 -1.04
N CYS A 592 44.97 -32.21 -0.08
CA CYS A 592 46.34 -31.74 -0.10
C CYS A 592 47.31 -32.84 0.31
N TYR A 593 48.58 -32.64 -0.05
CA TYR A 593 49.64 -33.57 0.27
C TYR A 593 50.26 -33.19 1.63
N ASP A 594 50.09 -34.05 2.62
CA ASP A 594 50.78 -33.92 3.91
C ASP A 594 52.23 -34.37 3.75
N PHE A 595 53.17 -33.43 3.85
CA PHE A 595 54.60 -33.67 3.69
C PHE A 595 55.23 -34.44 4.85
N GLU A 596 54.63 -34.43 6.05
CA GLU A 596 55.12 -35.19 7.20
C GLU A 596 54.75 -36.67 7.11
N SER A 597 53.51 -36.97 6.72
CA SER A 597 53.06 -38.36 6.54
C SER A 597 53.38 -38.93 5.16
N GLY A 598 53.57 -38.07 4.15
CA GLY A 598 53.79 -38.44 2.76
C GLY A 598 52.54 -38.98 2.06
N THR A 599 51.35 -38.52 2.45
CA THR A 599 50.05 -38.99 1.93
C THR A 599 49.11 -37.85 1.58
N ASP A 600 48.21 -38.08 0.62
CA ASP A 600 47.12 -37.14 0.33
C ASP A 600 46.03 -37.29 1.39
N VAL A 601 45.65 -36.18 2.02
CA VAL A 601 44.52 -36.08 2.94
C VAL A 601 43.38 -35.32 2.27
N PHE A 602 42.18 -35.89 2.37
CA PHE A 602 40.95 -35.31 1.83
C PHE A 602 40.04 -34.95 3.01
N GLY A 603 39.46 -33.76 2.97
CA GLY A 603 38.61 -33.23 4.01
C GLY A 603 37.43 -32.48 3.45
N GLU A 604 36.43 -32.23 4.31
CA GLU A 604 35.34 -31.30 4.01
C GLU A 604 35.91 -29.90 3.79
N ARG A 605 36.88 -29.47 4.60
CA ARG A 605 37.69 -28.28 4.37
C ARG A 605 39.16 -28.54 4.64
N VAL A 606 39.98 -27.94 3.79
CA VAL A 606 41.43 -28.10 3.82
C VAL A 606 42.08 -26.74 3.84
N ALA A 607 42.92 -26.49 4.86
CA ALA A 607 43.74 -25.30 4.97
C ALA A 607 45.14 -25.58 4.41
N TYR A 608 45.57 -24.76 3.46
CA TYR A 608 46.93 -24.73 2.92
C TYR A 608 47.63 -23.48 3.42
N SER A 609 48.90 -23.57 3.80
CA SER A 609 49.70 -22.39 4.12
C SER A 609 51.11 -22.49 3.53
N GLY A 610 51.68 -21.34 3.21
CA GLY A 610 53.05 -21.21 2.72
C GLY A 610 53.74 -20.02 3.37
N TRP A 611 55.01 -20.17 3.74
CA TRP A 611 55.78 -19.10 4.36
C TRP A 611 57.27 -19.16 4.03
N TYR A 612 57.92 -18.00 4.02
CA TYR A 612 59.36 -17.91 3.85
C TYR A 612 60.08 -17.92 5.21
N ASN A 613 60.84 -18.97 5.49
CA ASN A 613 61.67 -19.04 6.69
C ASN A 613 63.02 -18.37 6.44
N SER A 614 63.17 -17.15 6.97
CA SER A 614 64.38 -16.34 6.81
C SER A 614 65.62 -16.90 7.55
N GLU A 615 65.43 -17.76 8.56
CA GLU A 615 66.53 -18.40 9.29
C GLU A 615 67.14 -19.57 8.51
N LEU A 616 66.31 -20.26 7.72
CA LEU A 616 66.69 -21.44 6.95
C LEU A 616 66.91 -21.15 5.45
N ASP A 617 66.51 -19.98 4.96
CA ASP A 617 66.51 -19.61 3.53
C ASP A 617 65.74 -20.64 2.67
N THR A 618 64.59 -21.09 3.19
CA THR A 618 63.73 -22.11 2.56
C THR A 618 62.26 -21.72 2.67
N TYR A 619 61.47 -22.18 1.70
CA TYR A 619 60.01 -22.12 1.76
C TYR A 619 59.49 -23.28 2.60
N GLY A 620 58.65 -22.97 3.58
CA GLY A 620 57.85 -23.95 4.32
C GLY A 620 56.43 -23.93 3.78
N ASP A 621 55.82 -25.11 3.72
CA ASP A 621 54.42 -25.27 3.37
C ASP A 621 53.80 -26.21 4.40
N ASN A 622 52.53 -25.99 4.74
CA ASN A 622 51.76 -26.91 5.57
C ASN A 622 50.40 -27.19 4.97
N CYS A 623 49.82 -28.30 5.38
CA CYS A 623 48.43 -28.57 5.12
C CYS A 623 47.75 -29.30 6.28
N ASN A 624 46.58 -28.82 6.69
CA ASN A 624 45.73 -29.43 7.68
C ASN A 624 44.28 -29.58 7.20
N VAL A 625 43.64 -30.69 7.56
CA VAL A 625 42.19 -30.89 7.38
C VAL A 625 41.51 -30.39 8.64
N LEU A 626 40.54 -29.49 8.51
CA LEU A 626 39.78 -28.96 9.64
C LEU A 626 38.91 -30.07 10.25
N ASP A 627 38.87 -30.13 11.59
CA ASP A 627 37.96 -31.02 12.30
C ASP A 627 36.52 -30.47 12.37
N ASP A 628 35.57 -31.28 12.87
CA ASP A 628 34.15 -30.90 12.94
C ASP A 628 33.91 -29.60 13.74
N ALA A 629 34.73 -29.33 14.77
CA ALA A 629 34.60 -28.14 15.60
C ALA A 629 35.18 -26.90 14.91
N GLU A 630 36.29 -27.07 14.19
CA GLU A 630 36.91 -26.02 13.36
C GLU A 630 36.01 -25.66 12.17
N ASN A 631 35.42 -26.65 11.49
CA ASN A 631 34.45 -26.42 10.42
C ASN A 631 33.23 -25.63 10.93
N ALA A 632 32.65 -26.05 12.06
CA ALA A 632 31.51 -25.34 12.65
C ALA A 632 31.87 -23.92 13.12
N ALA A 633 33.09 -23.70 13.63
CA ALA A 633 33.54 -22.37 14.02
C ALA A 633 33.78 -21.45 12.82
N LEU A 634 34.32 -21.98 11.72
CA LEU A 634 34.45 -21.25 10.46
C LEU A 634 33.07 -20.91 9.87
N ASP A 635 32.11 -21.84 9.91
CA ASP A 635 30.72 -21.58 9.50
C ASP A 635 30.09 -20.47 10.34
N GLN A 636 30.24 -20.53 11.66
CA GLN A 636 29.72 -19.49 12.54
C GLN A 636 30.37 -18.13 12.29
N LEU A 637 31.65 -18.10 11.91
CA LEU A 637 32.31 -16.85 11.53
C LEU A 637 31.72 -16.31 10.22
N ILE A 638 31.65 -17.13 9.18
CA ILE A 638 31.10 -16.77 7.85
C ILE A 638 29.65 -16.32 7.98
N LEU A 639 28.82 -17.14 8.61
CA LEU A 639 27.41 -16.85 8.81
C LEU A 639 27.19 -15.68 9.77
N GLY A 640 28.03 -15.48 10.78
CA GLY A 640 27.95 -14.32 11.67
C GLY A 640 28.33 -13.01 10.96
N LYS A 641 29.30 -13.05 10.03
CA LYS A 641 29.61 -11.93 9.14
C LYS A 641 28.49 -11.70 8.14
N LEU A 642 27.90 -12.77 7.60
CA LEU A 642 26.70 -12.69 6.78
C LEU A 642 25.53 -12.10 7.57
N GLU A 643 25.25 -12.49 8.80
CA GLU A 643 24.19 -11.90 9.62
C GLU A 643 24.43 -10.42 9.91
N THR A 644 25.69 -10.05 10.16
CA THR A 644 26.09 -8.65 10.30
C THR A 644 25.89 -7.87 9.00
N ALA A 645 26.16 -8.51 7.86
CA ALA A 645 26.00 -7.95 6.51
C ALA A 645 24.55 -7.86 6.05
N VAL A 646 23.73 -8.87 6.37
CA VAL A 646 22.35 -9.07 5.92
C VAL A 646 21.34 -8.45 6.90
N GLY A 647 21.75 -8.16 8.14
CA GLY A 647 20.88 -7.53 9.15
C GLY A 647 19.70 -8.39 9.59
N ALA A 648 19.67 -9.66 9.19
CA ALA A 648 18.67 -10.64 9.57
C ALA A 648 19.34 -11.83 10.25
N THR A 649 18.59 -12.54 11.09
CA THR A 649 19.04 -13.80 11.70
C THR A 649 18.99 -14.92 10.66
N VAL A 650 19.91 -14.89 9.69
CA VAL A 650 20.06 -15.92 8.65
C VAL A 650 20.98 -17.07 9.08
N ALA A 651 21.93 -16.86 10.03
CA ALA A 651 22.89 -17.92 10.41
C ALA A 651 22.24 -19.12 11.08
N GLY A 652 21.10 -18.92 11.75
CA GLY A 652 20.37 -20.01 12.40
C GLY A 652 19.68 -20.97 11.43
N GLN A 653 19.57 -20.59 10.16
CA GLN A 653 18.76 -21.26 9.14
C GLN A 653 19.59 -21.62 7.91
N SER A 654 20.57 -20.80 7.54
CA SER A 654 21.44 -21.00 6.38
C SER A 654 22.54 -22.03 6.63
N GLN A 655 23.03 -22.62 5.55
CA GLN A 655 24.15 -23.56 5.56
C GLN A 655 25.23 -23.10 4.56
N VAL A 656 26.49 -23.10 5.00
CA VAL A 656 27.63 -22.89 4.09
C VAL A 656 27.86 -24.17 3.31
N GLU A 657 27.61 -24.17 2.00
CA GLU A 657 27.85 -25.32 1.13
C GLU A 657 29.29 -25.33 0.61
N TYR A 658 29.83 -24.14 0.30
CA TYR A 658 31.18 -23.96 -0.21
C TYR A 658 31.85 -22.78 0.48
N VAL A 659 33.16 -22.88 0.72
CA VAL A 659 33.98 -21.75 1.14
C VAL A 659 35.36 -21.83 0.50
N SER A 660 35.87 -20.66 0.11
CA SER A 660 37.24 -20.37 -0.24
C SER A 660 37.70 -19.15 0.56
N VAL A 661 38.70 -19.29 1.42
CA VAL A 661 39.30 -18.17 2.17
C VAL A 661 40.74 -17.98 1.71
N TYR A 662 41.16 -16.75 1.40
CA TYR A 662 42.56 -16.41 1.11
C TYR A 662 43.05 -15.31 2.04
N GLY A 663 44.23 -15.51 2.64
CA GLY A 663 44.86 -14.50 3.49
C GLY A 663 46.37 -14.44 3.29
N SER A 664 46.96 -13.28 3.55
CA SER A 664 48.42 -13.10 3.46
C SER A 664 48.98 -12.09 4.45
N SER A 665 50.30 -12.10 4.66
CA SER A 665 51.00 -11.14 5.51
C SER A 665 50.89 -9.68 5.02
N THR A 666 50.49 -9.46 3.76
CA THR A 666 50.43 -8.12 3.16
C THR A 666 49.14 -7.36 3.45
N SER A 667 48.12 -8.03 3.99
CA SER A 667 46.83 -7.43 4.38
C SER A 667 46.45 -7.89 5.79
N ASP A 668 45.80 -7.03 6.56
CA ASP A 668 45.16 -7.44 7.83
C ASP A 668 43.78 -8.07 7.59
N LEU A 669 43.32 -8.12 6.34
CA LEU A 669 42.07 -8.73 5.90
C LEU A 669 42.34 -10.02 5.12
N ALA A 670 41.40 -10.95 5.19
CA ALA A 670 41.33 -12.15 4.36
C ALA A 670 40.08 -12.09 3.49
N GLU A 671 40.23 -12.46 2.22
CA GLU A 671 39.15 -12.56 1.24
C GLU A 671 38.40 -13.87 1.46
N VAL A 672 37.07 -13.82 1.52
CA VAL A 672 36.19 -14.97 1.67
C VAL A 672 35.22 -15.01 0.50
N ASN A 673 35.19 -16.13 -0.20
CA ASN A 673 34.14 -16.48 -1.15
C ASN A 673 33.36 -17.67 -0.57
N ALA A 674 32.05 -17.56 -0.43
CA ALA A 674 31.22 -18.63 0.15
C ALA A 674 29.91 -18.82 -0.63
N ASP A 675 29.56 -20.07 -0.92
CA ASP A 675 28.21 -20.42 -1.37
C ASP A 675 27.36 -20.78 -0.15
N ILE A 676 26.25 -20.07 0.01
CA ILE A 676 25.38 -20.17 1.16
C ILE A 676 24.01 -20.61 0.67
N ALA A 677 23.56 -21.78 1.15
CA ALA A 677 22.20 -22.25 0.96
C ALA A 677 21.29 -21.62 2.00
N PHE A 678 20.25 -20.95 1.53
CA PHE A 678 19.19 -20.42 2.36
C PHE A 678 18.00 -21.38 2.29
N PRO A 679 17.46 -21.82 3.43
CA PRO A 679 16.19 -22.55 3.45
C PRO A 679 15.03 -21.55 3.25
N ASP A 680 13.81 -21.99 3.52
CA ASP A 680 12.69 -21.10 3.78
C ASP A 680 13.08 -20.06 4.85
N LEU A 681 13.18 -18.81 4.41
CA LEU A 681 13.56 -17.67 5.25
C LEU A 681 12.41 -17.21 6.15
N GLU A 682 11.20 -17.73 5.92
CA GLU A 682 10.04 -17.39 6.70
C GLU A 682 9.93 -18.22 7.98
N THR A 683 9.39 -17.58 9.01
CA THR A 683 9.05 -18.21 10.28
C THR A 683 7.72 -17.67 10.76
N ALA A 684 7.11 -18.33 11.74
CA ALA A 684 5.87 -17.87 12.36
C ALA A 684 5.95 -16.43 12.91
N ASN A 685 7.15 -15.94 13.24
CA ASN A 685 7.38 -14.59 13.76
C ASN A 685 7.97 -13.63 12.72
N ASN A 686 8.40 -14.11 11.56
CA ASN A 686 9.06 -13.30 10.52
C ASN A 686 8.71 -13.88 9.14
N PHE A 687 7.68 -13.36 8.50
CA PHE A 687 7.19 -13.81 7.20
C PHE A 687 6.68 -12.59 6.43
N VAL A 688 6.50 -12.73 5.11
CA VAL A 688 5.89 -11.69 4.29
C VAL A 688 4.41 -11.55 4.68
N ASN A 689 4.09 -10.48 5.42
CA ASN A 689 2.71 -10.06 5.66
C ASN A 689 2.35 -8.98 4.64
N LEU A 690 1.58 -9.36 3.62
CA LEU A 690 1.26 -8.49 2.49
C LEU A 690 -0.25 -8.44 2.22
N SER A 691 -0.72 -7.28 1.80
CA SER A 691 -2.02 -7.06 1.15
C SER A 691 -1.76 -6.64 -0.29
N PHE A 692 -2.35 -7.34 -1.24
CA PHE A 692 -2.26 -7.06 -2.66
C PHE A 692 -3.65 -6.86 -3.26
N ASN A 693 -3.84 -5.77 -4.00
CA ASN A 693 -5.13 -5.44 -4.61
C ASN A 693 -4.97 -5.35 -6.12
N ILE A 694 -5.96 -5.88 -6.85
CA ILE A 694 -6.15 -5.61 -8.28
C ILE A 694 -7.57 -5.10 -8.47
N ALA A 695 -7.72 -4.03 -9.23
CA ALA A 695 -9.02 -3.60 -9.70
C ALA A 695 -9.02 -3.39 -11.22
N ALA A 696 -10.07 -3.87 -11.87
CA ALA A 696 -10.23 -3.79 -13.32
C ALA A 696 -11.70 -3.71 -13.74
N GLY A 697 -11.96 -3.04 -14.86
CA GLY A 697 -13.23 -3.14 -15.57
C GLY A 697 -13.35 -4.49 -16.27
N VAL A 698 -14.44 -5.21 -16.01
CA VAL A 698 -14.73 -6.53 -16.60
C VAL A 698 -16.08 -6.52 -17.34
N SER A 699 -16.14 -7.27 -18.43
CA SER A 699 -17.38 -7.51 -19.17
C SER A 699 -17.72 -9.00 -19.11
N LEU A 700 -18.73 -9.36 -18.32
CA LEU A 700 -19.27 -10.71 -18.21
C LEU A 700 -20.60 -10.81 -18.98
N VAL A 701 -21.02 -12.03 -19.33
CA VAL A 701 -22.20 -12.28 -20.18
C VAL A 701 -23.47 -11.62 -19.61
N ASP A 702 -23.63 -11.65 -18.29
CA ASP A 702 -24.77 -11.05 -17.58
C ASP A 702 -24.41 -9.71 -16.89
N MET A 703 -23.15 -9.26 -16.98
CA MET A 703 -22.65 -8.01 -16.37
C MET A 703 -21.72 -7.29 -17.37
N PRO A 704 -22.27 -6.65 -18.41
CA PRO A 704 -21.47 -6.14 -19.54
C PRO A 704 -20.55 -4.97 -19.18
N LYS A 705 -20.77 -4.32 -18.03
CA LYS A 705 -19.94 -3.25 -17.48
C LYS A 705 -19.88 -3.39 -15.96
N ALA A 706 -19.02 -4.29 -15.47
CA ALA A 706 -18.77 -4.43 -14.05
C ALA A 706 -17.37 -3.95 -13.71
N THR A 707 -17.19 -3.48 -12.48
CA THR A 707 -15.86 -3.26 -11.90
C THR A 707 -15.63 -4.38 -10.90
N ALA A 708 -14.51 -5.10 -11.05
CA ALA A 708 -14.10 -6.13 -10.12
C ALA A 708 -12.85 -5.67 -9.36
N VAL A 709 -12.90 -5.80 -8.04
CA VAL A 709 -11.76 -5.52 -7.14
C VAL A 709 -11.47 -6.79 -6.35
N VAL A 710 -10.23 -7.26 -6.40
CA VAL A 710 -9.77 -8.44 -5.66
C VAL A 710 -8.64 -8.03 -4.75
N THR A 711 -8.82 -8.26 -3.46
CA THR A 711 -7.84 -8.07 -2.39
C THR A 711 -7.37 -9.43 -1.88
N LEU A 712 -6.08 -9.69 -1.97
CA LEU A 712 -5.40 -10.85 -1.40
C LEU A 712 -4.62 -10.38 -0.17
N THR A 713 -4.91 -10.93 1.00
CA THR A 713 -4.19 -10.59 2.23
C THR A 713 -3.57 -11.83 2.82
N ARG A 714 -2.30 -11.76 3.19
CA ARG A 714 -1.60 -12.79 3.95
C ARG A 714 -1.28 -12.26 5.34
N SER A 715 -2.14 -12.57 6.30
CA SER A 715 -2.01 -12.11 7.69
C SER A 715 -1.28 -13.11 8.60
N THR A 716 -1.09 -14.35 8.15
CA THR A 716 -0.36 -15.39 8.88
C THR A 716 0.57 -16.16 7.94
N LEU A 717 1.56 -16.89 8.48
CA LEU A 717 2.53 -17.64 7.68
C LEU A 717 1.87 -18.54 6.63
N ASN A 718 0.85 -19.30 7.01
CA ASN A 718 0.17 -20.24 6.11
C ASN A 718 -1.29 -19.85 5.85
N GLY A 719 -1.70 -18.63 6.14
CA GLY A 719 -3.10 -18.22 6.10
C GLY A 719 -3.29 -16.78 5.67
N GLY A 720 -4.54 -16.46 5.34
CA GLY A 720 -4.90 -15.19 4.74
C GLY A 720 -6.35 -15.15 4.29
N SER A 721 -6.66 -14.16 3.47
CA SER A 721 -7.98 -13.92 2.90
C SER A 721 -7.91 -13.52 1.43
N VAL A 722 -8.98 -13.81 0.72
CA VAL A 722 -9.31 -13.27 -0.59
C VAL A 722 -10.65 -12.56 -0.45
N LEU A 723 -10.71 -11.28 -0.78
CA LEU A 723 -11.93 -10.48 -0.83
C LEU A 723 -12.14 -10.03 -2.28
N ALA A 724 -13.22 -10.46 -2.90
CA ALA A 724 -13.65 -10.01 -4.22
C ALA A 724 -14.89 -9.12 -4.09
N ASN A 725 -14.85 -7.93 -4.69
CA ASN A 725 -15.99 -7.04 -4.84
C ASN A 725 -16.31 -6.91 -6.31
N VAL A 726 -17.60 -6.98 -6.65
CA VAL A 726 -18.07 -6.77 -8.02
C VAL A 726 -19.24 -5.82 -7.99
N SER A 727 -19.12 -4.71 -8.72
CA SER A 727 -20.17 -3.70 -8.86
C SER A 727 -20.58 -3.54 -10.33
N TRP A 728 -21.87 -3.36 -10.58
CA TRP A 728 -22.43 -3.06 -11.90
C TRP A 728 -23.76 -2.29 -11.77
N ASP A 729 -24.37 -1.93 -12.90
CA ASP A 729 -25.67 -1.21 -13.01
C ASP A 729 -26.90 -2.00 -12.47
N GLY A 730 -26.69 -2.98 -11.59
CA GLY A 730 -27.73 -3.77 -10.95
C GLY A 730 -27.38 -4.26 -9.55
N GLY A 731 -26.23 -3.88 -9.00
CA GLY A 731 -25.86 -4.20 -7.63
C GLY A 731 -24.35 -4.18 -7.37
N SER A 732 -24.01 -4.23 -6.10
CA SER A 732 -22.63 -4.36 -5.62
C SER A 732 -22.56 -5.47 -4.59
N TYR A 733 -21.61 -6.38 -4.76
CA TYR A 733 -21.50 -7.61 -3.99
C TYR A 733 -20.08 -7.87 -3.57
N SER A 734 -19.92 -8.45 -2.40
CA SER A 734 -18.63 -8.76 -1.79
C SER A 734 -18.59 -10.22 -1.37
N LEU A 735 -17.49 -10.92 -1.67
CA LEU A 735 -17.20 -12.28 -1.22
C LEU A 735 -15.83 -12.29 -0.56
N LYS A 736 -15.79 -12.66 0.72
CA LYS A 736 -14.56 -12.94 1.46
C LYS A 736 -14.43 -14.43 1.68
N VAL A 737 -13.26 -14.97 1.39
CA VAL A 737 -12.83 -16.32 1.78
C VAL A 737 -11.57 -16.18 2.61
N SER A 738 -11.50 -16.79 3.80
CA SER A 738 -10.31 -16.70 4.65
C SER A 738 -10.01 -17.99 5.39
N THR A 739 -8.75 -18.17 5.79
CA THR A 739 -8.28 -19.30 6.59
C THR A 739 -7.00 -18.93 7.32
N ASP A 740 -6.83 -19.42 8.54
CA ASP A 740 -5.63 -19.14 9.35
C ASP A 740 -4.47 -20.11 9.05
N GLU A 741 -4.74 -21.24 8.35
CA GLU A 741 -3.75 -22.29 8.10
C GLU A 741 -4.20 -23.19 6.93
N LEU A 742 -3.76 -22.86 5.71
CA LEU A 742 -4.03 -23.64 4.50
C LEU A 742 -3.39 -25.03 4.54
N ASN A 743 -2.25 -25.22 5.21
CA ASN A 743 -1.49 -26.47 5.17
C ASN A 743 -1.94 -27.48 6.26
N ALA A 744 -2.99 -27.16 7.01
CA ALA A 744 -3.61 -28.11 7.94
C ALA A 744 -4.20 -29.32 7.19
N GLU A 745 -4.27 -30.47 7.86
CA GLU A 745 -4.91 -31.68 7.29
C GLU A 745 -6.39 -31.45 6.92
N ASN A 746 -7.07 -30.56 7.64
CA ASN A 746 -8.44 -30.10 7.41
C ASN A 746 -8.52 -28.60 7.70
N PRO A 747 -8.16 -27.72 6.74
CA PRO A 747 -8.17 -26.28 6.97
C PRO A 747 -9.60 -25.81 7.24
N ALA A 748 -9.78 -25.01 8.29
CA ALA A 748 -11.02 -24.30 8.51
C ALA A 748 -11.05 -23.09 7.57
N VAL A 749 -12.07 -23.02 6.72
CA VAL A 749 -12.27 -21.94 5.76
C VAL A 749 -13.53 -21.18 6.14
N SER A 750 -13.39 -19.88 6.34
CA SER A 750 -14.49 -18.95 6.54
C SER A 750 -14.87 -18.34 5.19
N LEU A 751 -16.17 -18.23 4.94
CA LEU A 751 -16.77 -17.61 3.77
C LEU A 751 -17.77 -16.58 4.26
N ALA A 752 -17.70 -15.37 3.71
CA ALA A 752 -18.71 -14.34 3.90
C ALA A 752 -19.11 -13.77 2.55
N PHE A 753 -20.41 -13.60 2.32
CA PHE A 753 -20.95 -12.98 1.11
C PHE A 753 -21.97 -11.92 1.51
N TRP A 754 -21.82 -10.69 1.05
CA TRP A 754 -22.71 -9.60 1.45
C TRP A 754 -22.91 -8.54 0.36
N ASN A 755 -23.87 -7.65 0.58
CA ASN A 755 -24.05 -6.43 -0.20
C ASN A 755 -24.25 -5.20 0.71
N PRO A 756 -24.16 -3.98 0.14
CA PRO A 756 -24.38 -2.72 0.86
C PRO A 756 -25.81 -2.49 1.35
N GLN A 757 -26.79 -3.28 0.91
CA GLN A 757 -28.19 -3.22 1.35
C GLN A 757 -28.46 -4.06 2.61
N GLY A 758 -27.41 -4.61 3.23
CA GLY A 758 -27.49 -5.30 4.53
C GLY A 758 -27.78 -6.79 4.45
N PHE A 759 -27.73 -7.41 3.27
CA PHE A 759 -27.82 -8.86 3.11
C PHE A 759 -26.45 -9.47 3.34
N ARG A 760 -26.35 -10.49 4.19
CA ARG A 760 -25.08 -11.16 4.52
C ARG A 760 -25.27 -12.65 4.79
N LEU A 761 -24.42 -13.48 4.21
CA LEU A 761 -24.26 -14.89 4.53
C LEU A 761 -22.87 -15.08 5.11
N GLU A 762 -22.75 -15.78 6.23
CA GLU A 762 -21.46 -16.18 6.79
C GLU A 762 -21.46 -17.67 7.07
N ALA A 763 -20.40 -18.37 6.69
CA ALA A 763 -20.24 -19.78 6.96
C ALA A 763 -18.78 -20.13 7.23
N VAL A 764 -18.56 -21.10 8.12
CA VAL A 764 -17.26 -21.71 8.38
C VAL A 764 -17.38 -23.19 8.07
N GLY A 765 -16.46 -23.69 7.25
CA GLY A 765 -16.43 -25.08 6.83
C GLY A 765 -15.04 -25.69 6.87
N SER A 766 -14.98 -27.01 6.68
CA SER A 766 -13.74 -27.73 6.43
C SER A 766 -13.98 -28.81 5.38
N GLU A 767 -13.00 -29.03 4.53
CA GLU A 767 -13.07 -30.00 3.44
C GLU A 767 -11.95 -31.04 3.56
N THR A 768 -12.25 -32.26 3.13
CA THR A 768 -11.27 -33.33 2.90
C THR A 768 -11.30 -33.76 1.45
N ALA A 769 -10.35 -34.61 1.04
CA ALA A 769 -10.43 -35.34 -0.23
C ALA A 769 -11.74 -36.13 -0.44
N SER A 770 -12.51 -36.39 0.62
CA SER A 770 -13.83 -37.03 0.59
C SER A 770 -15.02 -36.05 0.48
N GLY A 771 -14.76 -34.74 0.38
CA GLY A 771 -15.75 -33.66 0.34
C GLY A 771 -15.84 -32.88 1.66
N VAL A 772 -16.80 -31.95 1.70
CA VAL A 772 -17.08 -31.06 2.84
C VAL A 772 -17.44 -31.88 4.09
N GLN A 773 -16.65 -31.73 5.15
CA GLN A 773 -16.82 -32.44 6.43
C GLN A 773 -17.71 -31.67 7.40
N SER A 774 -17.54 -30.36 7.48
CA SER A 774 -18.30 -29.47 8.35
C SER A 774 -18.64 -28.19 7.61
N LEU A 775 -19.81 -27.63 7.92
CA LEU A 775 -20.28 -26.34 7.43
C LEU A 775 -21.33 -25.86 8.44
N THR A 776 -21.08 -24.71 9.03
CA THR A 776 -22.00 -24.02 9.95
C THR A 776 -21.94 -22.53 9.67
N GLY A 777 -23.08 -21.86 9.73
CA GLY A 777 -23.13 -20.43 9.42
C GLY A 777 -24.47 -19.81 9.71
N ASN A 778 -24.60 -18.52 9.47
CA ASN A 778 -25.82 -17.74 9.67
C ASN A 778 -26.08 -16.86 8.45
N VAL A 779 -27.34 -16.45 8.29
CA VAL A 779 -27.78 -15.51 7.26
C VAL A 779 -28.49 -14.32 7.90
N PHE A 780 -28.15 -13.12 7.44
CA PHE A 780 -28.58 -11.86 8.02
C PHE A 780 -29.22 -10.94 6.98
N VAL A 781 -30.20 -10.17 7.44
CA VAL A 781 -30.77 -9.03 6.72
C VAL A 781 -30.79 -7.84 7.67
N ASN A 782 -30.06 -6.77 7.34
CA ASN A 782 -29.91 -5.57 8.18
C ASN A 782 -29.44 -5.89 9.61
N GLY A 783 -28.53 -6.86 9.74
CA GLY A 783 -28.00 -7.35 11.02
C GLY A 783 -28.94 -8.25 11.82
N GLU A 784 -30.18 -8.47 11.35
CA GLU A 784 -31.09 -9.46 11.94
C GLU A 784 -30.79 -10.85 11.39
N ASP A 785 -30.55 -11.80 12.29
CA ASP A 785 -30.41 -13.22 11.95
C ASP A 785 -31.77 -13.79 11.50
N ILE A 786 -31.82 -14.28 10.27
CA ILE A 786 -33.02 -14.83 9.65
C ILE A 786 -32.91 -16.33 9.33
N GLY A 787 -31.80 -16.99 9.68
CA GLY A 787 -31.59 -18.42 9.39
C GLY A 787 -30.15 -18.90 9.52
N ASP A 788 -29.98 -20.21 9.34
CA ASP A 788 -28.72 -20.93 9.54
C ASP A 788 -28.21 -21.58 8.24
N VAL A 789 -26.90 -21.73 8.11
CA VAL A 789 -26.24 -22.57 7.10
C VAL A 789 -25.79 -23.87 7.76
N GLU A 790 -26.18 -25.02 7.21
CA GLU A 790 -25.83 -26.35 7.76
C GLU A 790 -25.54 -27.40 6.68
N LEU A 791 -24.83 -28.47 7.05
CA LEU A 791 -24.72 -29.69 6.24
C LEU A 791 -25.87 -30.66 6.56
N ARG A 792 -26.74 -30.92 5.58
CA ARG A 792 -27.80 -31.93 5.69
C ARG A 792 -27.53 -33.10 4.74
N ASN A 793 -27.17 -34.26 5.31
CA ASN A 793 -26.78 -35.47 4.56
C ASN A 793 -25.63 -35.23 3.57
N GLY A 794 -24.65 -34.40 3.93
CA GLY A 794 -23.51 -34.07 3.06
C GLY A 794 -23.80 -32.97 2.03
N ILE A 795 -24.98 -32.35 2.06
CA ILE A 795 -25.37 -31.27 1.17
C ILE A 795 -25.44 -29.96 1.96
N PRO A 796 -24.72 -28.90 1.56
CA PRO A 796 -24.86 -27.55 2.09
C PRO A 796 -26.29 -27.01 1.86
N VAL A 797 -26.97 -26.61 2.93
CA VAL A 797 -28.32 -26.03 2.88
C VAL A 797 -28.40 -24.78 3.74
N ILE A 798 -29.28 -23.86 3.35
CA ILE A 798 -29.73 -22.74 4.18
C ILE A 798 -31.09 -23.12 4.76
N THR A 799 -31.29 -22.93 6.06
CA THR A 799 -32.54 -23.19 6.76
C THR A 799 -33.08 -21.93 7.39
N TYR A 800 -34.33 -21.60 7.07
CA TYR A 800 -35.01 -20.41 7.57
C TYR A 800 -36.16 -20.79 8.51
N PRO A 801 -36.17 -20.30 9.77
CA PRO A 801 -37.34 -20.39 10.62
C PRO A 801 -38.46 -19.47 10.10
N ASN A 802 -39.64 -20.04 9.81
CA ASN A 802 -40.82 -19.30 9.35
C ASN A 802 -42.07 -19.70 10.15
N GLY A 803 -42.16 -19.22 11.39
CA GLY A 803 -43.24 -19.58 12.31
C GLY A 803 -43.13 -21.05 12.77
N GLU A 804 -44.14 -21.87 12.48
CA GLU A 804 -44.13 -23.31 12.78
C GLU A 804 -43.48 -24.15 11.65
N GLU A 805 -43.18 -23.53 10.51
CA GLU A 805 -42.57 -24.19 9.35
C GLU A 805 -41.09 -23.81 9.23
N THR A 806 -40.29 -24.72 8.69
CA THR A 806 -38.88 -24.46 8.33
C THR A 806 -38.77 -24.56 6.82
N VAL A 807 -38.37 -23.46 6.19
CA VAL A 807 -38.05 -23.41 4.76
C VAL A 807 -36.58 -23.76 4.60
N PHE A 808 -36.21 -24.49 3.55
CA PHE A 808 -34.81 -24.79 3.26
C PHE A 808 -34.54 -24.75 1.76
N GLU A 809 -33.33 -24.37 1.39
CA GLU A 809 -32.80 -24.42 0.02
C GLU A 809 -31.36 -24.93 0.03
N THR A 810 -30.84 -25.39 -1.11
CA THR A 810 -29.42 -25.74 -1.23
C THR A 810 -28.58 -24.47 -1.27
N LEU A 811 -27.36 -24.48 -0.73
CA LEU A 811 -26.49 -23.29 -0.86
C LEU A 811 -25.99 -23.16 -2.32
N PHE A 812 -25.61 -24.30 -2.93
CA PHE A 812 -25.11 -24.41 -4.29
C PHE A 812 -26.13 -25.08 -5.23
#